data_AF-A0ABD3T624-F1
#
_entry.id   AF-A0ABD3T624-F1
#
_cell.length_a   1.000
_cell.length_b   1.000
_cell.length_c   1.000
_cell.angle_alpha   90.00
_cell.angle_beta   90.00
_cell.angle_gamma   90.00
#
_symmetry.space_group_name_H-M   'P 1'
#
loop_
_entity.id
_entity.type
_entity.pdbx_description
1 polymer ?
#
loop_
_entity_poly.entity_id
_entity_poly.type
_entity_poly.pdbx_seq_one_letter_code
_entity_poly.pdbx_strand_id
1 'polypeptide(L)'
;IKTGYLVYANGETVGVTNNDLKIWDHTRSKEPDNNYSFNFTAGGEQFHVEVEGGSTPVLYHHTDRGSKIFEKFCKYKVNGKKAMGLVEFHYRNPEGPPYATLEKSVPLLSEPELTDLDRKMAHLTLDFRTKSCGSPLLVGGKGAQLALLTSIQDKVNAVVPRGFCLTLTAFEKQMQEQNELDRSIQVLIATVRSKDFSNLPGVCADVVEQFASLSICSSVHSAILSQLSETFEDSYENLILAVRSSAADEDHGDASSAGQMETYLGVKGQTEILEAVRKCWASAYSYQAVEYRRQHGQPVKTCVGVVIQEMVQSEIAGVMFTHDPVTTSPNIMVIDAAYGLGEVVVSGKTVPDTIRVEHPWEGDLKIIEKSIGAKSLRVIASDSGHGVQEVTVNKDSADACCLTDLQIVHLCHIGIKIEQYYGNARDIEWAIKGDTVYLLQARPITTLDQETDDELLHEFDTPVVSDSERLIQGNIGEMMPGCVTPLTMTTFARAVNDATSIVGQYALSSLMGQKEAMEMNLVGAVLDDHKLSMIMSYGRKPKSLLSKIYHFLKCFKHDNEASRIADLWAEKLDHYSVGQNYDNASDLYQAIDTQLPDYYDVWITTIVKSARSGVWGQVVMGIVSGGKHEWTVNNYADVALLLSKCGGVYSAEVPTAMQECVHLLTSDECPQEVRQKYATFIERHGHRCIKEAEFITKSWRREPENLIHVLKTILKTRTYEHVQQEGISIEEAMSKLKSSVSFLGRFILKNFIVPKARKAVGEREWGKSTAIRMVDKFKEAYWKLAELMVLEGILPDEELLFFLTQQEIGKLIQTRSAKLIAKAVRRRKIFHLQEEIQFPKLTVGKPVPIKKDDQQHERETKFTLKGMPVSQGSVKGKARVVLSLEEAQHIQKGDILVVCYTDVGWSPYFPLISGLVTEMGGLVSHGAVVAREYGLPCIVSVPQATHLIQTGDLVHIDGSLGLIHKLEDQTAEKQDILGEE
;
A
#
# COMPACT_ATOMS: atom_id res chain seq x y z
N ILE A 1 -17.94 8.43 29.59
CA ILE A 1 -17.39 9.40 28.61
C ILE A 1 -16.12 8.75 28.08
N LYS A 2 -15.98 8.51 26.77
CA LYS A 2 -14.70 8.04 26.21
C LYS A 2 -13.65 9.10 26.52
N THR A 3 -12.62 8.77 27.30
CA THR A 3 -11.70 9.75 27.90
C THR A 3 -10.42 9.99 27.09
N GLY A 4 -10.30 9.38 25.91
CA GLY A 4 -9.18 9.56 24.98
C GLY A 4 -8.60 8.23 24.50
N TYR A 5 -7.52 8.31 23.73
CA TYR A 5 -6.76 7.17 23.24
C TYR A 5 -5.26 7.52 23.24
N LEU A 6 -4.41 6.52 23.45
CA LEU A 6 -2.98 6.58 23.30
C LEU A 6 -2.62 6.02 21.92
N VAL A 7 -1.92 6.80 21.09
CA VAL A 7 -1.36 6.31 19.82
C VAL A 7 0.14 6.10 20.01
N TYR A 8 0.61 4.88 19.86
CA TYR A 8 2.02 4.54 19.90
C TYR A 8 2.70 4.93 18.57
N ALA A 9 4.03 5.04 18.56
CA ALA A 9 4.78 5.42 17.36
C ALA A 9 4.65 4.40 16.19
N ASN A 10 4.19 3.19 16.49
CA ASN A 10 3.83 2.16 15.51
C ASN A 10 2.38 2.30 14.97
N GLY A 11 1.67 3.38 15.32
CA GLY A 11 0.28 3.63 14.91
C GLY A 11 -0.77 2.88 15.73
N GLU A 12 -0.36 1.98 16.64
CA GLU A 12 -1.28 1.25 17.50
C GLU A 12 -2.04 2.25 18.39
N THR A 13 -3.37 2.16 18.38
CA THR A 13 -4.23 3.06 19.13
C THR A 13 -4.93 2.27 20.23
N VAL A 14 -4.75 2.70 21.47
CA VAL A 14 -5.31 2.04 22.64
C VAL A 14 -6.19 3.01 23.42
N GLY A 15 -7.42 2.60 23.71
CA GLY A 15 -8.37 3.42 24.46
C GLY A 15 -7.90 3.69 25.90
N VAL A 16 -8.11 4.92 26.38
CA VAL A 16 -7.93 5.25 27.80
C VAL A 16 -9.10 4.64 28.57
N THR A 17 -8.80 3.67 29.43
CA THR A 17 -9.80 2.93 30.22
C THR A 17 -10.13 3.62 31.54
N ASN A 18 -9.20 4.41 32.07
CA ASN A 18 -9.38 5.18 33.30
C ASN A 18 -8.50 6.44 33.29
N ASN A 19 -8.92 7.51 33.96
CA ASN A 19 -8.11 8.70 34.21
C ASN A 19 -8.63 9.45 35.45
N ASP A 20 -7.73 10.16 36.13
CA ASP A 20 -8.07 11.01 37.28
C ASP A 20 -8.10 12.52 36.94
N LEU A 21 -7.98 12.86 35.64
CA LEU A 21 -7.97 14.26 35.20
C LEU A 21 -9.33 14.92 35.44
N LYS A 22 -9.36 15.83 36.40
CA LYS A 22 -10.53 16.68 36.68
C LYS A 22 -10.32 18.05 36.06
N ILE A 23 -10.83 18.23 34.84
CA ILE A 23 -10.73 19.49 34.09
C ILE A 23 -11.20 20.70 34.90
N TRP A 24 -12.21 20.54 35.76
CA TRP A 24 -12.76 21.60 36.62
C TRP A 24 -11.79 22.09 37.71
N ASP A 25 -10.83 21.26 38.12
CA ASP A 25 -9.84 21.65 39.13
C ASP A 25 -8.75 22.58 38.55
N HIS A 26 -8.60 22.59 37.22
CA HIS A 26 -7.53 23.31 36.50
C HIS A 26 -8.02 24.52 35.67
N THR A 27 -9.25 24.97 35.93
CA THR A 27 -9.93 26.03 35.14
C THR A 27 -10.60 27.11 36.00
N ARG A 28 -10.26 27.19 37.30
CA ARG A 28 -10.93 28.07 38.28
C ARG A 28 -10.84 29.58 37.96
N SER A 29 -9.84 30.00 37.18
CA SER A 29 -9.62 31.40 36.78
C SER A 29 -10.31 31.80 35.46
N LYS A 30 -11.05 30.90 34.80
CA LYS A 30 -11.51 31.03 33.39
C LYS A 30 -10.38 31.06 32.36
N GLU A 31 -9.14 30.80 32.79
CA GLU A 31 -7.97 30.53 31.96
C GLU A 31 -7.38 29.15 32.36
N PRO A 32 -6.66 28.46 31.47
CA PRO A 32 -6.01 27.20 31.81
C PRO A 32 -4.84 27.37 32.78
N ASP A 33 -4.74 26.51 33.79
CA ASP A 33 -3.55 26.46 34.65
C ASP A 33 -2.27 26.18 33.87
N ASN A 34 -1.18 26.83 34.26
CA ASN A 34 0.12 26.66 33.62
C ASN A 34 0.77 25.30 33.92
N ASN A 35 0.46 24.72 35.08
CA ASN A 35 1.07 23.48 35.54
C ASN A 35 0.03 22.61 36.23
N TYR A 36 -0.10 21.37 35.79
CA TYR A 36 -0.96 20.37 36.42
C TYR A 36 -0.45 18.97 36.07
N SER A 37 -0.90 17.98 36.81
CA SER A 37 -0.58 16.58 36.53
C SER A 37 -1.80 15.69 36.70
N PHE A 38 -1.80 14.59 35.96
CA PHE A 38 -2.86 13.58 36.01
C PHE A 38 -2.30 12.22 35.63
N ASN A 39 -3.03 11.19 36.03
CA ASN A 39 -2.78 9.81 35.67
C ASN A 39 -3.88 9.29 34.75
N PHE A 40 -3.50 8.42 33.82
CA PHE A 40 -4.44 7.65 33.04
C PHE A 40 -3.94 6.22 32.83
N THR A 41 -4.85 5.32 32.50
CA THR A 41 -4.54 3.93 32.16
C THR A 41 -4.95 3.67 30.71
N ALA A 42 -4.03 3.11 29.92
CA ALA A 42 -4.27 2.68 28.54
C ALA A 42 -3.49 1.39 28.30
N GLY A 43 -4.11 0.40 27.64
CA GLY A 43 -3.43 -0.87 27.33
C GLY A 43 -3.01 -1.70 28.55
N GLY A 44 -3.66 -1.48 29.70
CA GLY A 44 -3.25 -2.09 30.97
C GLY A 44 -2.06 -1.41 31.65
N GLU A 45 -1.44 -0.40 31.02
CA GLU A 45 -0.35 0.38 31.59
C GLU A 45 -0.83 1.71 32.19
N GLN A 46 -0.17 2.16 33.26
CA GLN A 46 -0.45 3.43 33.91
C GLN A 46 0.55 4.51 33.48
N PHE A 47 0.04 5.67 33.10
CA PHE A 47 0.81 6.82 32.65
C PHE A 47 0.62 7.99 33.60
N HIS A 48 1.72 8.60 34.01
CA HIS A 48 1.77 9.85 34.74
C HIS A 48 2.15 10.98 33.78
N VAL A 49 1.29 11.99 33.67
CA VAL A 49 1.50 13.16 32.82
C VAL A 49 1.67 14.39 33.69
N GLU A 50 2.78 15.09 33.52
CA GLU A 50 3.01 16.43 34.08
C GLU A 50 3.01 17.43 32.93
N VAL A 51 2.18 18.47 33.03
CA VAL A 51 2.15 19.59 32.08
C VAL A 51 2.92 20.75 32.70
N GLU A 52 3.94 21.25 32.01
CA GLU A 52 4.86 22.29 32.50
C GLU A 52 4.90 23.51 31.56
N GLY A 53 4.19 24.57 31.95
CA GLY A 53 4.17 25.84 31.24
C GLY A 53 3.69 25.75 29.80
N GLY A 54 3.53 26.90 29.16
CA GLY A 54 3.29 26.97 27.72
C GLY A 54 3.37 28.39 27.20
N SER A 55 3.27 28.54 25.88
CA SER A 55 3.19 29.85 25.22
C SER A 55 1.99 30.67 25.74
N THR A 56 1.97 31.97 25.49
CA THR A 56 0.77 32.77 25.74
C THR A 56 -0.42 32.10 25.02
N PRO A 57 -1.52 31.77 25.73
CA PRO A 57 -2.65 31.11 25.11
C PRO A 57 -3.24 32.00 24.01
N VAL A 58 -3.59 31.42 22.87
CA VAL A 58 -4.31 32.11 21.81
C VAL A 58 -5.81 31.91 22.05
N LEU A 59 -6.55 33.01 22.15
CA LEU A 59 -7.99 33.00 22.33
C LEU A 59 -8.68 33.08 20.97
N TYR A 60 -9.48 32.08 20.65
CA TYR A 60 -10.35 32.07 19.48
C TYR A 60 -11.81 32.24 19.88
N HIS A 61 -12.56 33.02 19.09
CA HIS A 61 -14.01 33.14 19.19
C HIS A 61 -14.66 32.42 18.02
N HIS A 62 -15.33 31.29 18.27
CA HIS A 62 -16.10 30.60 17.24
C HIS A 62 -17.49 31.24 17.13
N THR A 63 -17.75 31.98 16.06
CA THR A 63 -18.98 32.77 15.84
C THR A 63 -20.24 31.91 15.79
N ASP A 64 -20.13 30.65 15.36
CA ASP A 64 -21.29 29.83 15.03
C ASP A 64 -21.75 28.93 16.19
N ARG A 65 -20.89 28.72 17.19
CA ARG A 65 -21.19 27.90 18.38
C ARG A 65 -21.15 28.68 19.70
N GLY A 66 -20.77 29.95 19.67
CA GLY A 66 -20.63 30.77 20.87
C GLY A 66 -19.71 30.09 21.89
N SER A 67 -18.57 29.55 21.48
CA SER A 67 -17.57 29.02 22.41
C SER A 67 -16.31 29.88 22.40
N LYS A 68 -15.65 29.97 23.57
CA LYS A 68 -14.29 30.53 23.71
C LYS A 68 -13.33 29.35 23.76
N ILE A 69 -12.40 29.32 22.83
CA ILE A 69 -11.39 28.28 22.76
C ILE A 69 -10.06 28.89 23.18
N PHE A 70 -9.41 28.28 24.18
CA PHE A 70 -8.04 28.62 24.55
C PHE A 70 -7.11 27.50 24.08
N GLU A 71 -6.22 27.83 23.17
CA GLU A 71 -5.23 26.89 22.65
C GLU A 71 -3.83 27.28 23.14
N LYS A 72 -3.04 26.28 23.53
CA LYS A 72 -1.69 26.50 24.06
C LYS A 72 -0.75 25.33 23.80
N PHE A 73 0.44 25.63 23.30
CA PHE A 73 1.54 24.65 23.25
C PHE A 73 2.18 24.53 24.63
N CYS A 74 2.24 23.30 25.14
CA CYS A 74 2.78 22.98 26.46
C CYS A 74 3.95 21.99 26.34
N LYS A 75 4.84 22.04 27.34
CA LYS A 75 5.81 20.95 27.55
C LYS A 75 5.18 19.94 28.48
N TYR A 76 5.47 18.67 28.22
CA TYR A 76 4.97 17.57 29.02
C TYR A 76 6.12 16.72 29.53
N LYS A 77 5.89 16.01 30.64
CA LYS A 77 6.62 14.81 30.98
C LYS A 77 5.63 13.66 31.09
N VAL A 78 5.85 12.62 30.31
CA VAL A 78 5.08 11.38 30.40
C VAL A 78 5.99 10.31 30.97
N ASN A 79 5.66 9.79 32.16
CA ASN A 79 6.52 8.86 32.92
C ASN A 79 7.97 9.37 33.02
N GLY A 80 8.14 10.68 33.25
CA GLY A 80 9.45 11.34 33.36
C GLY A 80 10.16 11.68 32.03
N LYS A 81 9.65 11.22 30.88
CA LYS A 81 10.20 11.55 29.55
C LYS A 81 9.60 12.84 29.01
N LYS A 82 10.46 13.76 28.56
CA LYS A 82 10.04 15.06 28.01
C LYS A 82 9.31 14.87 26.67
N ALA A 83 8.21 15.60 26.52
CA ALA A 83 7.40 15.67 25.30
C ALA A 83 6.90 17.11 25.07
N MET A 84 6.34 17.35 23.90
CA MET A 84 5.64 18.58 23.52
C MET A 84 4.23 18.21 23.12
N GLY A 85 3.28 19.10 23.35
CA GLY A 85 1.89 18.85 22.96
C GLY A 85 1.07 20.14 22.94
N LEU A 86 -0.18 19.98 22.52
CA LEU A 86 -1.17 21.03 22.42
C LEU A 86 -2.25 20.77 23.47
N VAL A 87 -2.62 21.79 24.24
CA VAL A 87 -3.83 21.76 25.07
C VAL A 87 -4.84 22.74 24.50
N GLU A 88 -6.08 22.30 24.40
CA GLU A 88 -7.20 23.12 23.94
C GLU A 88 -8.33 23.05 24.98
N PHE A 89 -8.75 24.21 25.51
CA PHE A 89 -9.87 24.32 26.45
C PHE A 89 -11.04 25.00 25.77
N HIS A 90 -12.16 24.28 25.69
CA HIS A 90 -13.40 24.76 25.11
C HIS A 90 -14.35 25.24 26.20
N TYR A 91 -14.53 26.55 26.31
CA TYR A 91 -15.48 27.17 27.24
C TYR A 91 -16.77 27.53 26.50
N ARG A 92 -17.91 27.13 27.05
CA ARG A 92 -19.22 27.53 26.54
C ARG A 92 -19.49 29.00 26.85
N ASN A 93 -20.09 29.74 25.91
CA ASN A 93 -20.72 31.01 26.22
C ASN A 93 -22.02 30.77 27.02
N PRO A 94 -22.14 31.28 28.25
CA PRO A 94 -23.37 31.17 29.04
C PRO A 94 -24.60 31.78 28.35
N GLU A 95 -24.39 32.69 27.39
CA GLU A 95 -25.43 33.35 26.59
C GLU A 95 -25.75 32.61 25.27
N GLY A 96 -25.07 31.49 24.98
CA GLY A 96 -25.36 30.65 23.81
C GLY A 96 -26.68 29.85 23.94
N PRO A 97 -27.18 29.24 22.85
CA PRO A 97 -28.44 28.49 22.88
C PRO A 97 -28.42 27.39 23.97
N PRO A 98 -29.58 27.07 24.60
CA PRO A 98 -29.69 26.03 25.61
C PRO A 98 -29.24 24.67 25.05
N TYR A 99 -28.91 23.72 25.93
CA TYR A 99 -28.62 22.35 25.50
C TYR A 99 -29.74 21.88 24.56
N ALA A 100 -29.39 21.37 23.38
CA ALA A 100 -30.23 20.32 22.79
C ALA A 100 -30.34 19.27 23.89
N THR A 101 -31.55 18.97 24.34
CA THR A 101 -31.79 17.85 25.25
C THR A 101 -31.20 16.64 24.53
N LEU A 102 -30.02 16.20 24.94
CA LEU A 102 -29.46 14.95 24.44
C LEU A 102 -30.49 13.91 24.84
N GLU A 103 -31.28 13.45 23.86
CA GLU A 103 -32.06 12.24 24.06
C GLU A 103 -31.11 11.22 24.66
N LYS A 104 -31.56 10.53 25.72
CA LYS A 104 -30.75 9.47 26.31
C LYS A 104 -30.45 8.49 25.18
N SER A 105 -29.19 8.46 24.75
CA SER A 105 -28.69 7.52 23.76
C SER A 105 -29.17 6.13 24.16
N VAL A 106 -29.82 5.42 23.24
CA VAL A 106 -30.21 4.03 23.49
C VAL A 106 -28.97 3.22 23.88
N PRO A 107 -29.09 2.25 24.81
CA PRO A 107 -27.96 1.42 25.16
C PRO A 107 -27.53 0.59 23.95
N LEU A 108 -26.24 0.64 23.61
CA LEU A 108 -25.68 -0.18 22.54
C LEU A 108 -25.81 -1.66 22.87
N LEU A 109 -26.16 -2.45 21.87
CA LEU A 109 -26.05 -3.90 21.91
C LEU A 109 -24.58 -4.29 22.05
N SER A 110 -24.28 -5.07 23.06
CA SER A 110 -22.95 -5.62 23.30
C SER A 110 -23.02 -7.13 23.26
N GLU A 111 -21.99 -7.74 22.68
CA GLU A 111 -21.80 -9.19 22.81
C GLU A 111 -21.76 -9.59 24.29
N PRO A 112 -22.32 -10.74 24.66
CA PRO A 112 -22.31 -11.21 26.03
C PRO A 112 -20.87 -11.59 26.44
N GLU A 113 -20.43 -11.14 27.61
CA GLU A 113 -19.20 -11.68 28.22
C GLU A 113 -19.41 -13.16 28.54
N LEU A 114 -18.57 -14.02 27.93
CA LEU A 114 -18.62 -15.46 28.15
C LEU A 114 -17.92 -15.82 29.46
N THR A 115 -18.62 -16.49 30.37
CA THR A 115 -17.99 -17.06 31.58
C THR A 115 -17.26 -18.37 31.24
N ASP A 116 -16.32 -18.81 32.09
CA ASP A 116 -15.71 -20.14 31.99
C ASP A 116 -16.74 -21.27 32.03
N LEU A 117 -17.90 -21.03 32.66
CA LEU A 117 -19.01 -21.97 32.71
C LEU A 117 -19.73 -22.05 31.35
N ASP A 118 -19.97 -20.92 30.68
CA ASP A 118 -20.53 -20.88 29.33
C ASP A 118 -19.62 -21.57 28.30
N ARG A 119 -18.29 -21.52 28.51
CA ARG A 119 -17.31 -22.23 27.68
C ARG A 119 -17.22 -23.73 28.00
N LYS A 120 -17.46 -24.13 29.25
CA LYS A 120 -17.35 -25.53 29.71
C LYS A 120 -18.67 -26.30 29.57
N MET A 121 -19.80 -25.63 29.69
CA MET A 121 -21.14 -26.16 29.40
C MET A 121 -21.41 -25.99 27.91
N ALA A 122 -20.73 -26.80 27.11
CA ALA A 122 -20.95 -26.91 25.67
C ALA A 122 -22.36 -27.45 25.40
N HIS A 123 -23.36 -26.57 25.49
CA HIS A 123 -24.67 -26.85 24.93
C HIS A 123 -24.49 -26.97 23.41
N LEU A 124 -24.80 -28.15 22.88
CA LEU A 124 -24.73 -28.42 21.44
C LEU A 124 -25.72 -27.52 20.67
N THR A 125 -26.75 -27.00 21.36
CA THR A 125 -27.76 -26.10 20.84
C THR A 125 -27.98 -24.89 21.77
N LEU A 126 -28.36 -23.73 21.21
CA LEU A 126 -28.70 -22.52 21.97
C LEU A 126 -29.91 -21.82 21.35
N ASP A 127 -30.97 -21.61 22.12
CA ASP A 127 -32.15 -20.84 21.72
C ASP A 127 -31.81 -19.35 21.56
N PHE A 128 -32.40 -18.65 20.58
CA PHE A 128 -32.19 -17.20 20.37
C PHE A 128 -32.47 -16.34 21.60
N ARG A 129 -33.40 -16.77 22.48
CA ARG A 129 -33.75 -16.06 23.72
C ARG A 129 -32.66 -16.16 24.78
N THR A 130 -31.72 -17.10 24.63
CA THR A 130 -30.61 -17.28 25.56
C THR A 130 -29.56 -16.21 25.35
N LYS A 131 -29.16 -15.51 26.41
CA LYS A 131 -28.17 -14.42 26.33
C LYS A 131 -26.84 -14.86 25.68
N SER A 132 -26.36 -16.07 25.96
CA SER A 132 -25.11 -16.61 25.39
C SER A 132 -25.18 -16.87 23.89
N CYS A 133 -26.39 -17.06 23.32
CA CYS A 133 -26.59 -17.21 21.88
C CYS A 133 -26.18 -15.94 21.10
N GLY A 134 -26.15 -14.78 21.76
CA GLY A 134 -25.62 -13.54 21.18
C GLY A 134 -24.09 -13.50 20.99
N SER A 135 -23.37 -14.61 21.20
CA SER A 135 -21.92 -14.68 21.00
C SER A 135 -21.54 -15.37 19.68
N PRO A 136 -20.84 -14.68 18.76
CA PRO A 136 -20.40 -15.30 17.51
C PRO A 136 -19.39 -16.44 17.72
N LEU A 137 -18.65 -16.42 18.84
CA LEU A 137 -17.72 -17.48 19.24
C LEU A 137 -18.42 -18.81 19.58
N LEU A 138 -19.74 -18.80 19.81
CA LEU A 138 -20.51 -20.01 20.14
C LEU A 138 -21.38 -20.49 18.98
N VAL A 139 -21.97 -19.58 18.21
CA VAL A 139 -23.00 -19.92 17.19
C VAL A 139 -22.72 -19.38 15.80
N GLY A 140 -21.59 -18.70 15.61
CA GLY A 140 -21.29 -17.96 14.39
C GLY A 140 -22.00 -16.60 14.28
N GLY A 141 -21.62 -15.82 13.27
CA GLY A 141 -22.07 -14.45 13.07
C GLY A 141 -23.59 -14.33 12.97
N LYS A 142 -24.21 -15.09 12.05
CA LYS A 142 -25.64 -14.97 11.72
C LYS A 142 -26.52 -15.35 12.92
N GLY A 143 -26.19 -16.44 13.59
CA GLY A 143 -26.87 -16.89 14.80
C GLY A 143 -26.79 -15.87 15.93
N ALA A 144 -25.60 -15.28 16.14
CA ALA A 144 -25.39 -14.27 17.16
C ALA A 144 -26.18 -12.98 16.88
N GLN A 145 -26.19 -12.51 15.63
CA GLN A 145 -26.96 -11.34 15.24
C GLN A 145 -28.47 -11.56 15.43
N LEU A 146 -29.00 -12.75 15.10
CA LEU A 146 -30.41 -13.10 15.33
C LEU A 146 -30.78 -13.09 16.82
N ALA A 147 -29.92 -13.64 17.69
CA ALA A 147 -30.13 -13.59 19.13
C ALA A 147 -30.10 -12.15 19.67
N LEU A 148 -29.17 -11.31 19.20
CA LEU A 148 -29.09 -9.90 19.55
C LEU A 148 -30.34 -9.11 19.10
N LEU A 149 -30.82 -9.33 17.87
CA LEU A 149 -32.08 -8.77 17.37
C LEU A 149 -33.27 -9.20 18.23
N THR A 150 -33.33 -10.49 18.60
CA THR A 150 -34.40 -11.05 19.45
C THR A 150 -34.48 -10.30 20.79
N SER A 151 -33.35 -9.86 21.34
CA SER A 151 -33.31 -9.11 22.61
C SER A 151 -33.89 -7.69 22.54
N ILE A 152 -34.08 -7.14 21.34
CA ILE A 152 -34.61 -5.78 21.11
C ILE A 152 -35.92 -5.75 20.33
N GLN A 153 -36.47 -6.89 19.93
CA GLN A 153 -37.64 -6.99 19.06
C GLN A 153 -38.84 -6.15 19.56
N ASP A 154 -39.12 -6.18 20.86
CA ASP A 154 -40.22 -5.41 21.49
C ASP A 154 -39.98 -3.89 21.45
N LYS A 155 -38.71 -3.46 21.40
CA LYS A 155 -38.32 -2.03 21.41
C LYS A 155 -38.36 -1.43 20.00
N VAL A 156 -38.11 -2.26 18.99
CA VAL A 156 -38.12 -1.85 17.58
C VAL A 156 -39.48 -2.01 16.91
N ASN A 157 -40.44 -2.69 17.55
CA ASN A 157 -41.77 -2.99 17.01
C ASN A 157 -41.72 -3.89 15.77
N ALA A 158 -40.89 -4.93 15.84
CA ALA A 158 -40.77 -5.98 14.83
C ALA A 158 -40.55 -7.32 15.52
N VAL A 159 -40.74 -8.44 14.81
CA VAL A 159 -40.65 -9.79 15.39
C VAL A 159 -39.47 -10.55 14.78
N VAL A 160 -38.66 -11.21 15.60
CA VAL A 160 -37.70 -12.21 15.08
C VAL A 160 -38.38 -13.57 15.11
N PRO A 161 -38.43 -14.33 13.99
CA PRO A 161 -38.99 -15.67 13.99
C PRO A 161 -38.28 -16.59 14.98
N ARG A 162 -39.04 -17.42 15.70
CA ARG A 162 -38.51 -18.34 16.70
C ARG A 162 -37.48 -19.28 16.09
N GLY A 163 -36.43 -19.59 16.84
CA GLY A 163 -35.38 -20.48 16.37
C GLY A 163 -34.27 -20.65 17.38
N PHE A 164 -33.33 -21.50 17.01
CA PHE A 164 -32.15 -21.81 17.79
C PHE A 164 -30.95 -22.06 16.87
N CYS A 165 -29.77 -22.08 17.47
CA CYS A 165 -28.51 -22.35 16.79
C CYS A 165 -27.94 -23.68 17.26
N LEU A 166 -27.49 -24.50 16.32
CA LEU A 166 -26.49 -25.54 16.55
C LEU A 166 -25.12 -24.86 16.70
N THR A 167 -24.43 -25.12 17.82
CA THR A 167 -23.21 -24.40 18.18
C THR A 167 -21.99 -24.88 17.41
N LEU A 168 -20.92 -24.09 17.42
CA LEU A 168 -19.61 -24.49 16.87
C LEU A 168 -19.09 -25.76 17.55
N THR A 169 -19.36 -25.93 18.85
CA THR A 169 -18.99 -27.15 19.59
C THR A 169 -19.74 -28.39 19.10
N ALA A 170 -20.97 -28.26 18.61
CA ALA A 170 -21.67 -29.38 17.99
C ALA A 170 -21.03 -29.82 16.68
N PHE A 171 -20.56 -28.88 15.87
CA PHE A 171 -19.75 -29.19 14.68
C PHE A 171 -18.43 -29.86 15.07
N GLU A 172 -17.70 -29.33 16.05
CA GLU A 172 -16.46 -29.95 16.55
C GLU A 172 -16.70 -31.37 17.07
N LYS A 173 -17.78 -31.58 17.83
CA LYS A 173 -18.16 -32.89 18.37
C LYS A 173 -18.46 -33.88 17.25
N GLN A 174 -19.15 -33.45 16.19
CA GLN A 174 -19.37 -34.26 15.00
C GLN A 174 -18.04 -34.64 14.34
N MET A 175 -17.13 -33.68 14.16
CA MET A 175 -15.84 -33.90 13.48
C MET A 175 -14.90 -34.84 14.25
N GLN A 176 -14.97 -34.86 15.59
CA GLN A 176 -14.16 -35.77 16.44
C GLN A 176 -14.42 -37.26 16.17
N GLU A 177 -15.60 -37.61 15.65
CA GLU A 177 -15.97 -39.01 15.36
C GLU A 177 -15.70 -39.40 13.89
N GLN A 178 -15.15 -38.49 13.07
CA GLN A 178 -15.13 -38.59 11.60
C GLN A 178 -13.72 -38.46 11.02
N ASN A 179 -12.87 -39.44 11.34
CA ASN A 179 -11.44 -39.44 10.96
C ASN A 179 -11.20 -39.38 9.44
N GLU A 180 -12.04 -40.03 8.64
CA GLU A 180 -11.90 -40.04 7.17
C GLU A 180 -12.20 -38.67 6.56
N LEU A 181 -13.27 -38.01 7.04
CA LEU A 181 -13.63 -36.67 6.61
C LEU A 181 -12.58 -35.63 7.02
N ASP A 182 -12.06 -35.71 8.26
CA ASP A 182 -10.97 -34.82 8.68
C ASP A 182 -9.73 -35.02 7.80
N ARG A 183 -9.39 -36.26 7.44
CA ARG A 183 -8.30 -36.55 6.49
C ARG A 183 -8.54 -35.91 5.12
N SER A 184 -9.76 -35.97 4.58
CA SER A 184 -10.11 -35.33 3.31
C SER A 184 -10.00 -33.80 3.39
N ILE A 185 -10.39 -33.20 4.52
CA ILE A 185 -10.19 -31.76 4.77
C ILE A 185 -8.68 -31.43 4.85
N GLN A 186 -7.84 -32.28 5.42
CA GLN A 186 -6.38 -32.08 5.40
C GLN A 186 -5.81 -32.13 3.98
N VAL A 187 -6.31 -33.02 3.11
CA VAL A 187 -5.93 -33.05 1.69
C VAL A 187 -6.35 -31.76 0.98
N LEU A 188 -7.55 -31.26 1.26
CA LEU A 188 -8.01 -29.97 0.74
C LEU A 188 -7.07 -28.82 1.17
N ILE A 189 -6.71 -28.75 2.46
CA ILE A 189 -5.75 -27.75 2.97
C ILE A 189 -4.41 -27.89 2.24
N ALA A 190 -3.88 -29.10 2.10
CA ALA A 190 -2.63 -29.34 1.40
C ALA A 190 -2.69 -28.91 -0.09
N THR A 191 -3.83 -29.11 -0.74
CA THR A 191 -4.07 -28.69 -2.13
C THR A 191 -4.08 -27.16 -2.25
N VAL A 192 -4.76 -26.46 -1.34
CA VAL A 192 -4.72 -24.98 -1.32
C VAL A 192 -3.30 -24.45 -1.07
N ARG A 193 -2.50 -25.18 -0.29
CA ARG A 193 -1.11 -24.81 0.01
C ARG A 193 -0.10 -25.19 -1.07
N SER A 194 -0.43 -26.03 -2.04
CA SER A 194 0.53 -26.53 -3.05
C SER A 194 0.80 -25.57 -4.21
N LYS A 195 0.04 -24.46 -4.32
CA LYS A 195 -0.02 -23.54 -5.47
C LYS A 195 -0.54 -24.15 -6.78
N ASP A 196 -0.89 -25.44 -6.80
CA ASP A 196 -1.55 -26.09 -7.94
C ASP A 196 -3.05 -26.27 -7.64
N PHE A 197 -3.86 -25.43 -8.27
CA PHE A 197 -5.31 -25.39 -8.08
C PHE A 197 -6.09 -26.17 -9.13
N SER A 198 -5.42 -26.86 -10.06
CA SER A 198 -6.08 -27.56 -11.17
C SER A 198 -7.10 -28.60 -10.71
N ASN A 199 -6.84 -29.27 -9.58
CA ASN A 199 -7.72 -30.26 -8.97
C ASN A 199 -8.53 -29.73 -7.77
N LEU A 200 -8.46 -28.43 -7.45
CA LEU A 200 -9.17 -27.87 -6.30
C LEU A 200 -10.70 -28.11 -6.34
N PRO A 201 -11.39 -27.92 -7.49
CA PRO A 201 -12.83 -28.22 -7.57
C PRO A 201 -13.18 -29.68 -7.27
N GLY A 202 -12.34 -30.63 -7.72
CA GLY A 202 -12.54 -32.06 -7.48
C GLY A 202 -12.39 -32.42 -6.00
N VAL A 203 -11.33 -31.93 -5.35
CA VAL A 203 -11.10 -32.17 -3.91
C VAL A 203 -12.22 -31.55 -3.05
N CYS A 204 -12.72 -30.37 -3.43
CA CYS A 204 -13.90 -29.77 -2.78
C CYS A 204 -15.15 -30.64 -2.94
N ALA A 205 -15.41 -31.16 -4.15
CA ALA A 205 -16.56 -32.01 -4.41
C ALA A 205 -16.54 -33.29 -3.57
N ASP A 206 -15.37 -33.93 -3.45
CA ASP A 206 -15.19 -35.14 -2.63
C ASP A 206 -15.51 -34.88 -1.14
N VAL A 207 -15.06 -33.74 -0.59
CA VAL A 207 -15.35 -33.35 0.80
C VAL A 207 -16.84 -33.08 0.99
N VAL A 208 -17.47 -32.37 0.05
CA VAL A 208 -18.92 -32.08 0.08
C VAL A 208 -19.74 -33.36 0.03
N GLU A 209 -19.37 -34.33 -0.83
CA GLU A 209 -20.05 -35.62 -0.93
C GLU A 209 -19.92 -36.45 0.36
N GLN A 210 -18.75 -36.44 1.00
CA GLN A 210 -18.56 -37.11 2.29
C GLN A 210 -19.48 -36.53 3.38
N PHE A 211 -19.66 -35.20 3.42
CA PHE A 211 -20.65 -34.58 4.32
C PHE A 211 -22.09 -35.02 4.02
N ALA A 212 -22.47 -35.23 2.76
CA ALA A 212 -23.83 -35.66 2.39
C ALA A 212 -24.15 -37.07 2.93
N SER A 213 -23.15 -37.96 2.95
CA SER A 213 -23.27 -39.33 3.47
C SER A 213 -23.08 -39.45 5.00
N LEU A 214 -22.76 -38.35 5.68
CA LEU A 214 -22.40 -38.30 7.09
C LEU A 214 -23.56 -38.76 8.00
N SER A 215 -23.29 -39.62 8.98
CA SER A 215 -24.23 -39.90 10.06
C SER A 215 -24.03 -38.90 11.20
N ILE A 216 -25.09 -38.21 11.61
CA ILE A 216 -25.03 -37.28 12.75
C ILE A 216 -24.85 -38.09 14.04
N CYS A 217 -23.88 -37.70 14.87
CA CYS A 217 -23.58 -38.42 16.10
C CYS A 217 -24.76 -38.37 17.08
N SER A 218 -24.92 -39.43 17.89
CA SER A 218 -26.12 -39.62 18.72
C SER A 218 -26.36 -38.47 19.72
N SER A 219 -25.27 -37.89 20.24
CA SER A 219 -25.34 -36.75 21.16
C SER A 219 -25.88 -35.48 20.50
N VAL A 220 -25.37 -35.13 19.31
CA VAL A 220 -25.83 -33.97 18.53
C VAL A 220 -27.25 -34.19 18.02
N HIS A 221 -27.55 -35.39 17.52
CA HIS A 221 -28.89 -35.76 17.09
C HIS A 221 -29.92 -35.58 18.23
N SER A 222 -29.62 -36.09 19.43
CA SER A 222 -30.51 -35.97 20.58
C SER A 222 -30.69 -34.52 21.03
N ALA A 223 -29.63 -33.71 20.98
CA ALA A 223 -29.70 -32.29 21.33
C ALA A 223 -30.57 -31.50 20.35
N ILE A 224 -30.45 -31.75 19.04
CA ILE A 224 -31.31 -31.12 18.02
C ILE A 224 -32.78 -31.43 18.30
N LEU A 225 -33.13 -32.70 18.55
CA LEU A 225 -34.52 -33.09 18.83
C LEU A 225 -35.06 -32.48 20.12
N SER A 226 -34.28 -32.49 21.20
CA SER A 226 -34.68 -31.85 22.46
C SER A 226 -34.97 -30.36 22.25
N GLN A 227 -34.07 -29.66 21.56
CA GLN A 227 -34.22 -28.24 21.31
C GLN A 227 -35.40 -27.93 20.37
N LEU A 228 -35.68 -28.78 19.38
CA LEU A 228 -36.87 -28.64 18.52
C LEU A 228 -38.16 -28.70 19.35
N SER A 229 -38.28 -29.69 20.24
CA SER A 229 -39.43 -29.82 21.15
C SER A 229 -39.53 -28.63 22.12
N GLU A 230 -38.41 -28.16 22.68
CA GLU A 230 -38.38 -27.02 23.62
C GLU A 230 -38.72 -25.67 22.96
N THR A 231 -38.24 -25.45 21.72
CA THR A 231 -38.41 -24.18 21.01
C THR A 231 -39.79 -24.06 20.36
N PHE A 232 -40.33 -25.18 19.88
CA PHE A 232 -41.55 -25.24 19.06
C PHE A 232 -42.71 -26.04 19.67
N GLU A 233 -42.62 -26.48 20.94
CA GLU A 233 -43.71 -27.09 21.72
C GLU A 233 -44.34 -28.34 21.06
N ASP A 234 -43.52 -29.35 20.71
CA ASP A 234 -43.89 -30.61 20.04
C ASP A 234 -44.68 -30.48 18.70
N SER A 235 -44.92 -29.25 18.23
CA SER A 235 -45.63 -28.97 16.98
C SER A 235 -44.72 -28.88 15.74
N TYR A 236 -43.41 -29.10 15.92
CA TYR A 236 -42.40 -28.88 14.88
C TYR A 236 -42.55 -29.79 13.65
N GLU A 237 -43.20 -30.95 13.76
CA GLU A 237 -43.46 -31.83 12.61
C GLU A 237 -44.34 -31.18 11.53
N ASN A 238 -45.17 -30.20 11.93
CA ASN A 238 -46.05 -29.47 11.02
C ASN A 238 -45.51 -28.10 10.61
N LEU A 239 -44.43 -27.64 11.25
CA LEU A 239 -43.82 -26.36 10.93
C LEU A 239 -42.91 -26.48 9.70
N ILE A 240 -42.86 -25.41 8.92
CA ILE A 240 -41.90 -25.24 7.85
C ILE A 240 -40.76 -24.39 8.41
N LEU A 241 -39.54 -24.90 8.30
CA LEU A 241 -38.34 -24.27 8.85
C LEU A 241 -37.40 -23.82 7.74
N ALA A 242 -36.56 -22.84 8.09
CA ALA A 242 -35.37 -22.44 7.35
C ALA A 242 -34.13 -22.93 8.11
N VAL A 243 -33.21 -23.56 7.40
CA VAL A 243 -31.94 -24.05 7.95
C VAL A 243 -30.81 -23.30 7.25
N ARG A 244 -30.06 -22.50 8.00
CA ARG A 244 -29.06 -21.55 7.48
C ARG A 244 -27.71 -21.81 8.12
N SER A 245 -26.64 -21.81 7.34
CA SER A 245 -25.28 -21.79 7.89
C SER A 245 -25.01 -20.50 8.67
N SER A 246 -24.17 -20.61 9.69
CA SER A 246 -23.69 -19.49 10.50
C SER A 246 -22.23 -19.75 10.89
N ALA A 247 -21.29 -19.30 10.07
CA ALA A 247 -19.88 -19.47 10.36
C ALA A 247 -19.35 -18.39 11.34
N ALA A 248 -18.28 -18.72 12.06
CA ALA A 248 -17.63 -17.81 13.02
C ALA A 248 -17.24 -16.47 12.38
N ASP A 249 -16.80 -16.50 11.12
CA ASP A 249 -16.23 -15.36 10.39
C ASP A 249 -17.21 -14.71 9.39
N GLU A 250 -18.51 -15.09 9.40
CA GLU A 250 -19.48 -14.68 8.35
C GLU A 250 -19.97 -13.23 8.48
N ASP A 251 -20.04 -12.71 9.72
CA ASP A 251 -20.59 -11.38 10.04
C ASP A 251 -19.71 -10.56 11.01
N HIS A 252 -18.39 -10.75 10.96
CA HIS A 252 -17.45 -9.89 11.71
C HIS A 252 -17.31 -8.52 11.01
N GLY A 253 -17.03 -7.46 11.77
CA GLY A 253 -16.96 -6.09 11.24
C GLY A 253 -15.89 -5.86 10.17
N ASP A 254 -14.95 -6.78 9.98
CA ASP A 254 -13.80 -6.65 9.08
C ASP A 254 -14.01 -7.28 7.69
N ALA A 255 -15.03 -8.12 7.49
CA ALA A 255 -15.39 -8.69 6.18
C ALA A 255 -16.82 -9.25 6.17
N SER A 256 -17.61 -8.86 5.15
CA SER A 256 -18.91 -9.48 4.89
C SER A 256 -18.71 -10.68 3.95
N SER A 257 -18.77 -11.91 4.49
CA SER A 257 -18.71 -13.13 3.68
C SER A 257 -20.09 -13.46 3.08
N ALA A 258 -20.71 -12.47 2.44
CA ALA A 258 -22.08 -12.56 1.94
C ALA A 258 -22.23 -13.64 0.85
N GLY A 259 -23.26 -14.48 0.97
CA GLY A 259 -23.71 -15.39 -0.09
C GLY A 259 -22.81 -16.59 -0.38
N GLN A 260 -21.86 -16.93 0.50
CA GLN A 260 -20.91 -18.03 0.28
C GLN A 260 -21.42 -19.39 0.72
N MET A 261 -22.39 -19.41 1.64
CA MET A 261 -22.87 -20.62 2.27
C MET A 261 -24.36 -20.78 2.03
N GLU A 262 -24.79 -22.04 1.97
CA GLU A 262 -26.13 -22.38 1.49
C GLU A 262 -27.19 -22.22 2.59
N THR A 263 -28.36 -21.73 2.18
CA THR A 263 -29.57 -21.68 2.98
C THR A 263 -30.59 -22.63 2.37
N TYR A 264 -31.19 -23.48 3.21
CA TYR A 264 -32.25 -24.41 2.80
C TYR A 264 -33.59 -23.93 3.36
N LEU A 265 -34.51 -23.63 2.46
CA LEU A 265 -35.86 -23.16 2.77
C LEU A 265 -36.89 -24.27 2.55
N GLY A 266 -38.00 -24.22 3.28
CA GLY A 266 -39.08 -25.18 3.10
C GLY A 266 -38.82 -26.55 3.76
N VAL A 267 -37.98 -26.60 4.79
CA VAL A 267 -37.54 -27.84 5.44
C VAL A 267 -38.61 -28.30 6.43
N LYS A 268 -39.05 -29.56 6.33
CA LYS A 268 -40.12 -30.09 7.19
C LYS A 268 -39.80 -31.48 7.75
N GLY A 269 -40.03 -31.64 9.05
CA GLY A 269 -39.84 -32.92 9.75
C GLY A 269 -38.38 -33.27 10.02
N GLN A 270 -38.18 -34.23 10.92
CA GLN A 270 -36.86 -34.59 11.45
C GLN A 270 -35.84 -34.96 10.35
N THR A 271 -36.23 -35.80 9.39
CA THR A 271 -35.30 -36.33 8.37
C THR A 271 -34.71 -35.21 7.52
N GLU A 272 -35.54 -34.27 7.06
CA GLU A 272 -35.09 -33.16 6.22
C GLU A 272 -34.27 -32.14 7.01
N ILE A 273 -34.62 -31.90 8.29
CA ILE A 273 -33.83 -31.01 9.16
C ILE A 273 -32.40 -31.54 9.30
N LEU A 274 -32.25 -32.83 9.59
CA LEU A 274 -30.93 -33.47 9.72
C LEU A 274 -30.16 -33.49 8.39
N GLU A 275 -30.85 -33.67 7.27
CA GLU A 275 -30.25 -33.55 5.95
C GLU A 275 -29.76 -32.14 5.67
N ALA A 276 -30.58 -31.12 5.92
CA ALA A 276 -30.24 -29.72 5.72
C ALA A 276 -29.06 -29.29 6.62
N VAL A 277 -29.01 -29.76 7.88
CA VAL A 277 -27.85 -29.52 8.78
C VAL A 277 -26.55 -30.03 8.17
N ARG A 278 -26.53 -31.26 7.62
CA ARG A 278 -25.35 -31.81 6.95
C ARG A 278 -24.94 -31.00 5.73
N LYS A 279 -25.91 -30.59 4.92
CA LYS A 279 -25.66 -29.78 3.73
C LYS A 279 -25.14 -28.38 4.09
N CYS A 280 -25.64 -27.76 5.18
CA CYS A 280 -25.08 -26.51 5.69
C CYS A 280 -23.59 -26.66 6.07
N TRP A 281 -23.23 -27.73 6.78
CA TRP A 281 -21.82 -28.02 7.07
C TRP A 281 -21.00 -28.28 5.80
N ALA A 282 -21.55 -29.02 4.83
CA ALA A 282 -20.91 -29.29 3.55
C ALA A 282 -20.63 -28.00 2.76
N SER A 283 -21.59 -27.06 2.76
CA SER A 283 -21.52 -25.82 1.97
C SER A 283 -20.29 -24.97 2.29
N ALA A 284 -19.79 -25.05 3.52
CA ALA A 284 -18.56 -24.39 3.95
C ALA A 284 -17.33 -24.85 3.14
N TYR A 285 -17.35 -26.07 2.60
CA TYR A 285 -16.27 -26.69 1.85
C TYR A 285 -16.55 -26.75 0.33
N SER A 286 -17.60 -26.07 -0.14
CA SER A 286 -17.84 -25.85 -1.57
C SER A 286 -16.66 -25.13 -2.22
N TYR A 287 -16.48 -25.33 -3.53
CA TYR A 287 -15.40 -24.68 -4.28
C TYR A 287 -15.44 -23.16 -4.14
N GLN A 288 -16.63 -22.55 -4.22
CA GLN A 288 -16.82 -21.12 -4.10
C GLN A 288 -16.42 -20.59 -2.72
N ALA A 289 -16.82 -21.29 -1.64
CA ALA A 289 -16.49 -20.88 -0.28
C ALA A 289 -14.99 -21.03 0.02
N VAL A 290 -14.36 -22.12 -0.46
CA VAL A 290 -12.92 -22.35 -0.28
C VAL A 290 -12.09 -21.35 -1.09
N GLU A 291 -12.46 -21.10 -2.34
CA GLU A 291 -11.76 -20.15 -3.21
C GLU A 291 -11.88 -18.72 -2.67
N TYR A 292 -13.05 -18.32 -2.16
CA TYR A 292 -13.19 -17.03 -1.48
C TYR A 292 -12.24 -16.91 -0.29
N ARG A 293 -12.22 -17.91 0.61
CA ARG A 293 -11.36 -17.89 1.79
C ARG A 293 -9.88 -17.81 1.40
N ARG A 294 -9.47 -18.57 0.38
CA ARG A 294 -8.12 -18.51 -0.19
C ARG A 294 -7.77 -17.11 -0.71
N GLN A 295 -8.67 -16.49 -1.47
CA GLN A 295 -8.46 -15.14 -2.02
C GLN A 295 -8.35 -14.06 -0.94
N HIS A 296 -8.96 -14.28 0.24
CA HIS A 296 -9.02 -13.32 1.35
C HIS A 296 -8.13 -13.70 2.55
N GLY A 297 -7.21 -14.66 2.38
CA GLY A 297 -6.28 -15.07 3.44
C GLY A 297 -6.92 -15.78 4.63
N GLN A 298 -8.16 -16.27 4.49
CA GLN A 298 -8.94 -16.91 5.54
C GLN A 298 -8.61 -18.41 5.66
N PRO A 299 -8.68 -18.99 6.87
CA PRO A 299 -8.49 -20.43 7.06
C PRO A 299 -9.45 -21.28 6.21
N VAL A 300 -8.91 -22.31 5.54
CA VAL A 300 -9.73 -23.26 4.76
C VAL A 300 -10.64 -24.09 5.67
N LYS A 301 -10.08 -24.62 6.77
CA LYS A 301 -10.84 -25.30 7.83
C LYS A 301 -11.53 -24.25 8.67
N THR A 302 -12.86 -24.34 8.74
CA THR A 302 -13.70 -23.42 9.51
C THR A 302 -14.77 -24.21 10.24
N CYS A 303 -15.19 -23.69 11.39
CA CYS A 303 -16.30 -24.24 12.17
C CYS A 303 -17.58 -23.51 11.80
N VAL A 304 -18.65 -24.27 11.59
CA VAL A 304 -19.92 -23.74 11.10
C VAL A 304 -21.04 -24.13 12.04
N GLY A 305 -21.66 -23.12 12.64
CA GLY A 305 -22.93 -23.25 13.34
C GLY A 305 -24.07 -23.35 12.33
N VAL A 306 -25.23 -23.81 12.80
CA VAL A 306 -26.43 -23.93 11.95
C VAL A 306 -27.60 -23.30 12.65
N VAL A 307 -28.21 -22.30 12.01
CA VAL A 307 -29.45 -21.67 12.47
C VAL A 307 -30.62 -22.50 11.98
N ILE A 308 -31.52 -22.88 12.90
CA ILE A 308 -32.80 -23.52 12.59
C ILE A 308 -33.90 -22.57 13.07
N GLN A 309 -34.65 -22.03 12.12
CA GLN A 309 -35.58 -20.93 12.34
C GLN A 309 -36.93 -21.21 11.70
N GLU A 310 -38.02 -20.75 12.33
CA GLU A 310 -39.36 -20.78 11.76
C GLU A 310 -39.42 -19.98 10.45
N MET A 311 -39.97 -20.58 9.41
CA MET A 311 -40.07 -19.93 8.11
C MET A 311 -41.30 -19.02 8.04
N VAL A 312 -41.08 -17.73 7.79
CA VAL A 312 -42.16 -16.75 7.61
C VAL A 312 -42.75 -16.89 6.22
N GLN A 313 -44.03 -17.28 6.13
CA GLN A 313 -44.80 -17.24 4.89
C GLN A 313 -45.20 -15.81 4.57
N SER A 314 -44.26 -15.04 4.02
CA SER A 314 -44.40 -13.61 3.75
C SER A 314 -45.11 -13.30 2.45
N GLU A 315 -45.83 -12.18 2.45
CA GLU A 315 -46.45 -11.60 1.25
C GLU A 315 -45.44 -10.76 0.47
N ILE A 316 -44.58 -10.04 1.20
CA ILE A 316 -43.54 -9.16 0.69
C ILE A 316 -42.29 -9.39 1.55
N ALA A 317 -41.13 -9.43 0.94
CA ALA A 317 -39.86 -9.51 1.65
C ALA A 317 -38.79 -8.72 0.89
N GLY A 318 -37.72 -8.39 1.59
CA GLY A 318 -36.71 -7.49 1.04
C GLY A 318 -35.49 -7.30 1.91
N VAL A 319 -34.65 -6.40 1.42
CA VAL A 319 -33.41 -5.97 2.07
C VAL A 319 -33.48 -4.46 2.27
N MET A 320 -32.98 -3.99 3.40
CA MET A 320 -32.88 -2.56 3.71
C MET A 320 -31.47 -2.21 4.15
N PHE A 321 -30.87 -1.22 3.50
CA PHE A 321 -29.64 -0.59 3.93
C PHE A 321 -29.98 0.71 4.64
N THR A 322 -29.53 0.87 5.89
CA THR A 322 -29.78 2.10 6.66
C THR A 322 -28.91 3.28 6.21
N HIS A 323 -27.89 3.02 5.38
CA HIS A 323 -27.11 4.00 4.63
C HIS A 323 -27.05 3.58 3.17
N ASP A 324 -26.85 4.52 2.25
CA ASP A 324 -26.80 4.18 0.83
C ASP A 324 -25.51 3.40 0.51
N PRO A 325 -25.59 2.14 0.06
CA PRO A 325 -24.41 1.31 -0.16
C PRO A 325 -23.55 1.79 -1.34
N VAL A 326 -24.09 2.68 -2.20
CA VAL A 326 -23.37 3.22 -3.37
C VAL A 326 -22.67 4.55 -3.04
N THR A 327 -23.40 5.53 -2.51
CA THR A 327 -22.84 6.86 -2.21
C THR A 327 -22.26 6.98 -0.80
N THR A 328 -22.39 5.93 0.01
CA THR A 328 -22.06 5.88 1.45
C THR A 328 -22.76 6.94 2.30
N SER A 329 -23.82 7.57 1.76
CA SER A 329 -24.55 8.63 2.45
C SER A 329 -25.31 8.08 3.67
N PRO A 330 -25.09 8.64 4.87
CA PRO A 330 -25.85 8.27 6.08
C PRO A 330 -27.28 8.82 6.10
N ASN A 331 -27.59 9.77 5.20
CA ASN A 331 -28.91 10.42 5.14
C ASN A 331 -29.88 9.71 4.21
N ILE A 332 -29.45 8.64 3.53
CA ILE A 332 -30.27 7.94 2.54
C ILE A 332 -30.37 6.47 2.94
N MET A 333 -31.60 6.00 3.18
CA MET A 333 -31.90 4.59 3.32
C MET A 333 -32.33 4.03 1.96
N VAL A 334 -31.93 2.79 1.66
CA VAL A 334 -32.30 2.08 0.43
C VAL A 334 -33.04 0.81 0.79
N ILE A 335 -34.24 0.62 0.23
CA ILE A 335 -35.07 -0.56 0.44
C ILE A 335 -35.29 -1.26 -0.90
N ASP A 336 -34.88 -2.52 -0.99
CA ASP A 336 -35.23 -3.41 -2.09
C ASP A 336 -36.33 -4.37 -1.65
N ALA A 337 -37.43 -4.46 -2.41
CA ALA A 337 -38.60 -5.25 -2.04
C ALA A 337 -39.20 -6.02 -3.22
N ALA A 338 -39.61 -7.27 -2.96
CA ALA A 338 -40.33 -8.12 -3.91
C ALA A 338 -41.42 -8.95 -3.24
N TYR A 339 -42.31 -9.52 -4.04
CA TYR A 339 -43.39 -10.39 -3.55
C TYR A 339 -42.89 -11.78 -3.14
N GLY A 340 -43.52 -12.36 -2.12
CA GLY A 340 -43.24 -13.70 -1.62
C GLY A 340 -42.09 -13.74 -0.60
N LEU A 341 -41.32 -14.82 -0.65
CA LEU A 341 -40.21 -15.09 0.25
C LEU A 341 -38.95 -14.28 -0.14
N GLY A 342 -38.16 -13.89 0.87
CA GLY A 342 -36.97 -13.02 0.70
C GLY A 342 -35.88 -13.57 -0.23
N GLU A 343 -35.87 -14.89 -0.44
CA GLU A 343 -34.98 -15.58 -1.39
C GLU A 343 -35.00 -14.95 -2.79
N VAL A 344 -36.15 -14.43 -3.23
CA VAL A 344 -36.32 -13.81 -4.56
C VAL A 344 -35.38 -12.61 -4.76
N VAL A 345 -35.20 -11.81 -3.70
CA VAL A 345 -34.37 -10.60 -3.72
C VAL A 345 -32.90 -10.99 -3.57
N VAL A 346 -32.59 -11.86 -2.61
CA VAL A 346 -31.20 -12.25 -2.30
C VAL A 346 -30.55 -13.04 -3.43
N SER A 347 -31.30 -13.91 -4.13
CA SER A 347 -30.78 -14.70 -5.25
C SER A 347 -30.77 -13.97 -6.60
N GLY A 348 -31.30 -12.74 -6.68
CA GLY A 348 -31.34 -11.96 -7.93
C GLY A 348 -32.24 -12.53 -9.02
N LYS A 349 -33.18 -13.43 -8.68
CA LYS A 349 -34.08 -14.09 -9.64
C LYS A 349 -35.14 -13.17 -10.25
N THR A 350 -35.38 -12.00 -9.65
CA THR A 350 -36.23 -10.96 -10.22
C THR A 350 -35.63 -9.58 -9.93
N VAL A 351 -36.10 -8.57 -10.66
CA VAL A 351 -35.77 -7.18 -10.38
C VAL A 351 -36.76 -6.66 -9.32
N PRO A 352 -36.32 -6.37 -8.09
CA PRO A 352 -37.18 -5.84 -7.02
C PRO A 352 -37.53 -4.37 -7.26
N ASP A 353 -38.48 -3.85 -6.50
CA ASP A 353 -38.63 -2.40 -6.35
C ASP A 353 -37.49 -1.86 -5.51
N THR A 354 -36.90 -0.73 -5.93
CA THR A 354 -35.87 -0.02 -5.17
C THR A 354 -36.42 1.34 -4.73
N ILE A 355 -36.49 1.56 -3.43
CA ILE A 355 -36.99 2.79 -2.82
C ILE A 355 -35.85 3.50 -2.10
N ARG A 356 -35.71 4.81 -2.33
CA ARG A 356 -34.74 5.66 -1.63
C ARG A 356 -35.47 6.65 -0.74
N VAL A 357 -35.11 6.66 0.54
CA VAL A 357 -35.76 7.49 1.56
C VAL A 357 -34.72 8.39 2.22
N GLU A 358 -34.98 9.69 2.22
CA GLU A 358 -34.21 10.67 2.97
C GLU A 358 -34.55 10.54 4.46
N HIS A 359 -33.50 10.37 5.25
CA HIS A 359 -33.53 10.40 6.71
C HIS A 359 -32.59 11.51 7.18
N PRO A 360 -33.07 12.77 7.27
CA PRO A 360 -32.28 13.85 7.81
C PRO A 360 -32.12 13.70 9.33
N TRP A 361 -31.01 14.19 9.88
CA TRP A 361 -30.78 14.24 11.33
C TRP A 361 -31.88 14.98 12.10
N GLU A 362 -32.52 15.96 11.46
CA GLU A 362 -33.71 16.65 11.95
C GLU A 362 -34.76 16.72 10.82
N GLY A 363 -36.00 16.33 11.13
CA GLY A 363 -37.13 16.39 10.20
C GLY A 363 -37.82 15.04 9.99
N ASP A 364 -38.83 15.05 9.12
CA ASP A 364 -39.60 13.86 8.78
C ASP A 364 -38.92 13.04 7.67
N LEU A 365 -39.17 11.73 7.68
CA LEU A 365 -38.77 10.83 6.60
C LEU A 365 -39.43 11.25 5.29
N LYS A 366 -38.64 11.29 4.21
CA LYS A 366 -39.12 11.67 2.89
C LYS A 366 -38.74 10.64 1.84
N ILE A 367 -39.74 10.05 1.19
CA ILE A 367 -39.49 9.17 0.04
C ILE A 367 -39.01 10.04 -1.13
N ILE A 368 -37.76 9.85 -1.55
CA ILE A 368 -37.14 10.63 -2.64
C ILE A 368 -37.47 9.98 -3.99
N GLU A 369 -37.39 8.65 -4.05
CA GLU A 369 -37.47 7.90 -5.30
C GLU A 369 -38.08 6.52 -5.07
N LYS A 370 -38.87 6.07 -6.06
CA LYS A 370 -39.35 4.69 -6.19
C LYS A 370 -39.10 4.20 -7.60
N SER A 371 -38.14 3.30 -7.75
CA SER A 371 -37.90 2.58 -9.00
C SER A 371 -38.68 1.27 -8.96
N ILE A 372 -39.62 1.10 -9.91
CA ILE A 372 -40.51 -0.07 -9.95
C ILE A 372 -39.84 -1.19 -10.75
N GLY A 373 -39.56 -2.31 -10.07
CA GLY A 373 -38.97 -3.50 -10.66
C GLY A 373 -40.01 -4.34 -11.40
N ALA A 374 -39.53 -5.20 -12.30
CA ALA A 374 -40.40 -6.07 -13.09
C ALA A 374 -41.17 -7.10 -12.25
N LYS A 375 -40.63 -7.50 -11.08
CA LYS A 375 -41.26 -8.42 -10.09
C LYS A 375 -42.01 -9.60 -10.73
N SER A 376 -41.46 -10.18 -11.79
CA SER A 376 -42.14 -11.14 -12.67
C SER A 376 -42.38 -12.50 -12.02
N LEU A 377 -41.66 -12.79 -10.93
CA LEU A 377 -41.64 -14.05 -10.23
C LEU A 377 -41.70 -13.81 -8.73
N ARG A 378 -42.37 -14.70 -8.01
CA ARG A 378 -42.33 -14.80 -6.54
C ARG A 378 -42.03 -16.23 -6.13
N VAL A 379 -41.34 -16.40 -5.01
CA VAL A 379 -41.09 -17.71 -4.40
C VAL A 379 -42.05 -17.89 -3.23
N ILE A 380 -42.73 -19.03 -3.19
CA ILE A 380 -43.64 -19.42 -2.11
C ILE A 380 -43.26 -20.82 -1.60
N ALA A 381 -43.73 -21.20 -0.40
CA ALA A 381 -43.63 -22.59 0.01
C ALA A 381 -44.38 -23.51 -0.96
N SER A 382 -43.83 -24.69 -1.20
CA SER A 382 -44.45 -25.69 -2.08
C SER A 382 -45.80 -26.17 -1.54
N ASP A 383 -46.74 -26.44 -2.45
CA ASP A 383 -48.06 -27.01 -2.11
C ASP A 383 -47.95 -28.43 -1.51
N SER A 384 -46.84 -29.13 -1.78
CA SER A 384 -46.52 -30.41 -1.12
C SER A 384 -46.14 -30.27 0.35
N GLY A 385 -45.88 -29.04 0.81
CA GLY A 385 -45.35 -28.75 2.13
C GLY A 385 -43.83 -28.96 2.27
N HIS A 386 -43.13 -29.26 1.17
CA HIS A 386 -41.68 -29.52 1.13
C HIS A 386 -40.99 -28.64 0.09
N GLY A 387 -39.97 -27.89 0.52
CA GLY A 387 -39.22 -26.97 -0.33
C GLY A 387 -40.00 -25.70 -0.71
N VAL A 388 -39.51 -25.02 -1.75
CA VAL A 388 -40.08 -23.79 -2.28
C VAL A 388 -40.39 -23.95 -3.77
N GLN A 389 -41.37 -23.19 -4.27
CA GLN A 389 -41.74 -23.17 -5.69
C GLN A 389 -41.78 -21.74 -6.22
N GLU A 390 -41.38 -21.59 -7.49
CA GLU A 390 -41.42 -20.33 -8.23
C GLU A 390 -42.77 -20.18 -8.92
N VAL A 391 -43.40 -19.03 -8.74
CA VAL A 391 -44.71 -18.72 -9.31
C VAL A 391 -44.64 -17.38 -10.03
N THR A 392 -45.13 -17.34 -11.27
CA THR A 392 -45.21 -16.10 -12.05
C THR A 392 -46.22 -15.15 -11.43
N VAL A 393 -45.83 -13.88 -11.31
CA VAL A 393 -46.72 -12.81 -10.83
C VAL A 393 -47.53 -12.26 -12.00
N ASN A 394 -48.82 -11.98 -11.79
CA ASN A 394 -49.66 -11.38 -12.82
C ASN A 394 -49.17 -9.96 -13.17
N LYS A 395 -49.14 -9.62 -14.46
CA LYS A 395 -48.62 -8.33 -14.97
C LYS A 395 -49.29 -7.12 -14.32
N ASP A 396 -50.60 -7.15 -14.13
CA ASP A 396 -51.35 -6.03 -13.52
C ASP A 396 -50.93 -5.73 -12.07
N SER A 397 -50.36 -6.72 -11.37
CA SER A 397 -49.84 -6.58 -10.00
C SER A 397 -48.36 -6.21 -9.95
N ALA A 398 -47.63 -6.38 -11.05
CA ALA A 398 -46.19 -6.12 -11.13
C ALA A 398 -45.86 -4.64 -11.43
N ASP A 399 -46.79 -3.90 -12.05
CA ASP A 399 -46.59 -2.51 -12.49
C ASP A 399 -46.68 -1.48 -11.34
N ALA A 400 -47.06 -1.91 -10.13
CA ALA A 400 -47.12 -1.06 -8.93
C ALA A 400 -45.97 -1.39 -7.96
N CYS A 401 -45.67 -0.45 -7.06
CA CYS A 401 -44.76 -0.71 -5.95
C CYS A 401 -45.40 -1.73 -4.99
N CYS A 402 -44.66 -2.77 -4.61
CA CYS A 402 -45.16 -3.80 -3.73
C CYS A 402 -45.39 -3.30 -2.29
N LEU A 403 -44.68 -2.25 -1.88
CA LEU A 403 -44.85 -1.58 -0.59
C LEU A 403 -45.72 -0.32 -0.71
N THR A 404 -46.60 -0.14 0.27
CA THR A 404 -47.30 1.14 0.50
C THR A 404 -46.38 2.15 1.18
N ASP A 405 -46.67 3.45 1.03
CA ASP A 405 -45.91 4.54 1.66
C ASP A 405 -45.84 4.40 3.19
N LEU A 406 -46.94 3.94 3.81
CA LEU A 406 -47.00 3.68 5.24
C LEU A 406 -46.08 2.53 5.65
N GLN A 407 -46.02 1.45 4.87
CA GLN A 407 -45.10 0.34 5.11
C GLN A 407 -43.63 0.78 4.93
N ILE A 408 -43.33 1.61 3.92
CA ILE A 408 -42.00 2.16 3.69
C ILE A 408 -41.54 2.97 4.91
N VAL A 409 -42.36 3.93 5.36
CA VAL A 409 -42.05 4.77 6.53
C VAL A 409 -41.91 3.92 7.80
N HIS A 410 -42.78 2.92 7.96
CA HIS A 410 -42.71 2.00 9.11
C HIS A 410 -41.41 1.20 9.13
N LEU A 411 -40.99 0.63 8.00
CA LEU A 411 -39.72 -0.08 7.84
C LEU A 411 -38.53 0.84 8.12
N CYS A 412 -38.52 2.06 7.60
CA CYS A 412 -37.46 3.03 7.86
C CYS A 412 -37.32 3.33 9.37
N HIS A 413 -38.42 3.53 10.09
CA HIS A 413 -38.37 3.71 11.55
C HIS A 413 -37.80 2.51 12.30
N ILE A 414 -38.12 1.28 11.85
CA ILE A 414 -37.52 0.06 12.40
C ILE A 414 -36.01 0.06 12.14
N GLY A 415 -35.58 0.37 10.90
CA GLY A 415 -34.18 0.45 10.51
C GLY A 415 -33.37 1.45 11.34
N ILE A 416 -33.90 2.66 11.53
CA ILE A 416 -33.27 3.70 12.36
C ILE A 416 -33.07 3.22 13.78
N LYS A 417 -34.09 2.59 14.39
CA LYS A 417 -33.95 2.07 15.76
C LYS A 417 -32.93 0.94 15.84
N ILE A 418 -32.92 0.02 14.87
CA ILE A 418 -31.94 -1.07 14.81
C ILE A 418 -30.53 -0.48 14.71
N GLU A 419 -30.31 0.49 13.82
CA GLU A 419 -29.04 1.21 13.69
C GLU A 419 -28.62 1.87 15.01
N GLN A 420 -29.54 2.56 15.69
CA GLN A 420 -29.28 3.19 16.99
C GLN A 420 -28.86 2.17 18.07
N TYR A 421 -29.53 1.01 18.14
CA TYR A 421 -29.17 -0.05 19.09
C TYR A 421 -27.82 -0.68 18.76
N TYR A 422 -27.46 -0.81 17.49
CA TYR A 422 -26.18 -1.40 17.11
C TYR A 422 -25.02 -0.39 17.08
N GLY A 423 -25.30 0.90 16.91
CA GLY A 423 -24.32 1.98 16.84
C GLY A 423 -23.54 2.07 15.53
N ASN A 424 -23.98 1.38 14.48
CA ASN A 424 -23.40 1.42 13.13
C ASN A 424 -24.47 1.06 12.08
N ALA A 425 -24.22 1.43 10.83
CA ALA A 425 -25.14 1.20 9.72
C ALA A 425 -25.39 -0.30 9.46
N ARG A 426 -26.61 -0.62 9.04
CA ARG A 426 -27.08 -2.01 8.93
C ARG A 426 -27.67 -2.35 7.58
N ASP A 427 -27.35 -3.54 7.13
CA ASP A 427 -28.03 -4.29 6.08
C ASP A 427 -28.98 -5.29 6.76
N ILE A 428 -30.28 -5.13 6.52
CA ILE A 428 -31.35 -5.81 7.25
C ILE A 428 -32.21 -6.59 6.26
N GLU A 429 -32.29 -7.90 6.43
CA GLU A 429 -33.27 -8.75 5.74
C GLU A 429 -34.58 -8.75 6.53
N TRP A 430 -35.69 -8.48 5.84
CA TRP A 430 -37.01 -8.36 6.46
C TRP A 430 -38.11 -9.02 5.63
N ALA A 431 -39.22 -9.31 6.28
CA ALA A 431 -40.41 -9.90 5.69
C ALA A 431 -41.68 -9.29 6.29
N ILE A 432 -42.76 -9.19 5.50
CA ILE A 432 -44.07 -8.72 5.94
C ILE A 432 -45.09 -9.84 5.76
N LYS A 433 -45.86 -10.09 6.82
CA LYS A 433 -47.02 -10.99 6.81
C LYS A 433 -48.17 -10.31 7.55
N GLY A 434 -49.23 -9.95 6.84
CA GLY A 434 -50.25 -9.03 7.35
C GLY A 434 -49.63 -7.70 7.76
N ASP A 435 -49.94 -7.22 8.96
CA ASP A 435 -49.42 -5.95 9.49
C ASP A 435 -48.08 -6.10 10.26
N THR A 436 -47.53 -7.31 10.34
CA THR A 436 -46.34 -7.60 11.14
C THR A 436 -45.08 -7.61 10.28
N VAL A 437 -44.07 -6.84 10.70
CA VAL A 437 -42.71 -6.90 10.17
C VAL A 437 -41.90 -7.95 10.92
N TYR A 438 -41.32 -8.88 10.18
CA TYR A 438 -40.37 -9.88 10.66
C TYR A 438 -38.95 -9.52 10.25
N LEU A 439 -38.02 -9.65 11.19
CA LEU A 439 -36.58 -9.45 10.96
C LEU A 439 -35.92 -10.81 10.76
N LEU A 440 -35.32 -11.03 9.60
CA LEU A 440 -34.72 -12.30 9.20
C LEU A 440 -33.19 -12.32 9.36
N GLN A 441 -32.56 -11.14 9.31
CA GLN A 441 -31.12 -10.95 9.56
C GLN A 441 -30.81 -9.46 9.73
N ALA A 442 -29.75 -9.12 10.46
CA ALA A 442 -29.14 -7.80 10.42
C ALA A 442 -27.62 -7.91 10.50
N ARG A 443 -26.90 -7.30 9.57
CA ARG A 443 -25.43 -7.32 9.51
C ARG A 443 -24.86 -5.91 9.32
N PRO A 444 -23.65 -5.62 9.81
CA PRO A 444 -23.03 -4.32 9.61
C PRO A 444 -22.71 -4.09 8.12
N ILE A 445 -22.91 -2.86 7.64
CA ILE A 445 -22.42 -2.45 6.31
C ILE A 445 -20.91 -2.18 6.42
N THR A 446 -20.08 -3.08 5.93
CA THR A 446 -18.61 -3.03 6.07
C THR A 446 -17.91 -2.19 5.00
N THR A 447 -18.65 -1.69 4.00
CA THR A 447 -18.12 -0.89 2.89
C THR A 447 -18.04 0.60 3.19
N LEU A 448 -18.71 1.10 4.24
CA LEU A 448 -18.79 2.53 4.54
C LEU A 448 -17.47 3.13 5.03
N ASP A 449 -16.69 2.36 5.80
CA ASP A 449 -15.40 2.79 6.37
C ASP A 449 -14.20 2.30 5.52
N GLN A 450 -14.41 2.08 4.22
CA GLN A 450 -13.32 1.79 3.30
C GLN A 450 -12.77 3.09 2.74
N GLU A 451 -11.45 3.20 2.74
CA GLU A 451 -10.74 4.31 2.08
C GLU A 451 -11.17 4.35 0.60
N THR A 452 -11.51 5.52 0.10
CA THR A 452 -11.79 5.75 -1.32
C THR A 452 -10.54 5.59 -2.18
N ASP A 453 -10.68 5.45 -3.49
CA ASP A 453 -9.52 5.40 -4.39
C ASP A 453 -8.69 6.71 -4.31
N ASP A 454 -9.33 7.85 -4.03
CA ASP A 454 -8.67 9.15 -3.80
C ASP A 454 -7.85 9.12 -2.49
N GLU A 455 -8.43 8.63 -1.39
CA GLU A 455 -7.70 8.49 -0.13
C GLU A 455 -6.52 7.52 -0.25
N LEU A 456 -6.67 6.40 -0.96
CA LEU A 456 -5.58 5.46 -1.21
C LEU A 456 -4.48 6.06 -2.11
N LEU A 457 -4.86 6.86 -3.11
CA LEU A 457 -3.91 7.57 -3.97
C LEU A 457 -3.04 8.54 -3.18
N HIS A 458 -3.63 9.19 -2.17
CA HIS A 458 -3.03 10.25 -1.36
C HIS A 458 -2.55 9.78 0.04
N GLU A 459 -2.60 8.48 0.34
CA GLU A 459 -2.34 7.96 1.70
C GLU A 459 -0.91 8.22 2.21
N PHE A 460 0.05 8.37 1.30
CA PHE A 460 1.46 8.66 1.59
C PHE A 460 1.87 10.09 1.26
N ASP A 461 0.91 10.98 0.94
CA ASP A 461 1.23 12.36 0.61
C ASP A 461 1.79 13.09 1.82
N THR A 462 2.88 13.83 1.61
CA THR A 462 3.41 14.74 2.62
C THR A 462 2.64 16.07 2.54
N PRO A 463 2.10 16.57 3.66
CA PRO A 463 1.37 17.84 3.66
C PRO A 463 2.31 18.99 3.27
N VAL A 464 1.86 19.81 2.33
CA VAL A 464 2.55 21.06 1.96
C VAL A 464 2.10 22.15 2.92
N VAL A 465 3.04 22.67 3.72
CA VAL A 465 2.74 23.59 4.83
C VAL A 465 2.55 25.03 4.33
N SER A 466 3.02 25.34 3.12
CA SER A 466 2.92 26.68 2.53
C SER A 466 2.92 26.67 1.01
N ASP A 467 2.19 27.60 0.39
CA ASP A 467 2.26 27.91 -1.05
C ASP A 467 3.65 28.38 -1.51
N SER A 468 4.56 28.66 -0.58
CA SER A 468 5.95 29.03 -0.84
C SER A 468 6.94 27.86 -0.68
N GLU A 469 6.47 26.71 -0.22
CA GLU A 469 7.29 25.50 -0.09
C GLU A 469 7.72 25.00 -1.46
N ARG A 470 8.94 24.48 -1.56
CA ARG A 470 9.52 24.06 -2.84
C ARG A 470 9.89 22.60 -2.78
N LEU A 471 9.29 21.83 -3.68
CA LEU A 471 9.46 20.39 -3.78
C LEU A 471 10.26 20.06 -5.05
N ILE A 472 11.25 19.18 -4.91
CA ILE A 472 12.20 18.88 -5.98
C ILE A 472 12.43 17.37 -6.08
N GLN A 473 12.43 16.84 -7.30
CA GLN A 473 12.56 15.40 -7.56
C GLN A 473 13.97 14.97 -8.02
N GLY A 474 14.90 15.90 -8.27
CA GLY A 474 16.17 15.65 -8.98
C GLY A 474 16.97 14.41 -8.55
N ASN A 475 17.59 14.41 -7.37
CA ASN A 475 18.45 13.29 -6.94
C ASN A 475 17.67 12.03 -6.54
N ILE A 476 16.50 12.20 -5.92
CA ILE A 476 15.68 11.06 -5.48
C ILE A 476 15.15 10.32 -6.71
N GLY A 477 14.74 11.02 -7.78
CA GLY A 477 14.26 10.42 -9.01
C GLY A 477 15.30 9.58 -9.75
N GLU A 478 16.62 9.77 -9.53
CA GLU A 478 17.66 8.87 -10.05
C GLU A 478 17.78 7.58 -9.22
N MET A 479 17.52 7.64 -7.90
CA MET A 479 17.64 6.48 -7.00
C MET A 479 16.33 5.68 -6.89
N MET A 480 15.19 6.38 -6.95
CA MET A 480 13.82 5.88 -6.91
C MET A 480 13.01 6.57 -8.01
N PRO A 481 13.03 5.99 -9.20
CA PRO A 481 12.31 6.55 -10.32
C PRO A 481 10.86 6.04 -10.37
N GLY A 482 9.93 6.96 -10.66
CA GLY A 482 8.50 6.67 -10.70
C GLY A 482 7.90 6.51 -9.30
N CYS A 483 6.75 5.86 -9.22
CA CYS A 483 6.18 5.46 -7.94
C CYS A 483 6.83 4.17 -7.41
N VAL A 484 6.70 3.97 -6.10
CA VAL A 484 7.24 2.81 -5.38
C VAL A 484 6.14 2.13 -4.59
N THR A 485 6.30 0.84 -4.33
CA THR A 485 5.30 0.08 -3.57
C THR A 485 5.17 0.58 -2.12
N PRO A 486 4.01 0.39 -1.46
CA PRO A 486 3.81 0.72 -0.04
C PRO A 486 4.89 0.16 0.89
N LEU A 487 5.37 -1.07 0.64
CA LEU A 487 6.45 -1.65 1.43
C LEU A 487 7.75 -0.84 1.25
N THR A 488 8.13 -0.53 0.01
CA THR A 488 9.31 0.29 -0.31
C THR A 488 9.18 1.71 0.25
N MET A 489 8.00 2.31 0.17
CA MET A 489 7.73 3.64 0.74
C MET A 489 7.95 3.66 2.26
N THR A 490 7.39 2.69 2.99
CA THR A 490 7.44 2.67 4.46
C THR A 490 8.77 2.18 5.05
N THR A 491 9.68 1.69 4.21
CA THR A 491 11.01 1.20 4.63
C THR A 491 12.13 2.04 4.03
N PHE A 492 12.34 1.99 2.72
CA PHE A 492 13.42 2.70 2.05
C PHE A 492 13.25 4.24 2.13
N ALA A 493 12.05 4.78 1.83
CA ALA A 493 11.88 6.23 1.84
C ALA A 493 12.05 6.81 3.25
N ARG A 494 11.70 6.05 4.29
CA ARG A 494 12.01 6.39 5.69
C ARG A 494 13.53 6.48 5.92
N ALA A 495 14.31 5.52 5.43
CA ALA A 495 15.77 5.55 5.52
C ALA A 495 16.35 6.81 4.85
N VAL A 496 15.83 7.17 3.67
CA VAL A 496 16.23 8.39 2.95
C VAL A 496 15.85 9.64 3.73
N ASN A 497 14.66 9.69 4.32
CA ASN A 497 14.20 10.84 5.10
C ASN A 497 15.09 11.07 6.34
N ASP A 498 15.39 9.99 7.08
CA ASP A 498 16.26 10.03 8.25
C ASP A 498 17.67 10.51 7.86
N ALA A 499 18.23 9.96 6.79
CA ALA A 499 19.54 10.36 6.28
C ALA A 499 19.57 11.83 5.79
N THR A 500 18.51 12.27 5.11
CA THR A 500 18.40 13.64 4.60
C THR A 500 18.28 14.65 5.73
N SER A 501 17.59 14.30 6.82
CA SER A 501 17.51 15.14 8.03
C SER A 501 18.90 15.39 8.63
N ILE A 502 19.78 14.37 8.60
CA ILE A 502 21.16 14.43 9.07
C ILE A 502 21.98 15.34 8.14
N VAL A 503 21.96 15.07 6.83
CA VAL A 503 22.73 15.85 5.83
C VAL A 503 22.27 17.32 5.75
N GLY A 504 20.97 17.59 5.81
CA GLY A 504 20.39 18.92 5.72
C GLY A 504 20.81 19.86 6.86
N GLN A 505 20.96 19.35 8.08
CA GLN A 505 21.50 20.12 9.22
C GLN A 505 22.94 20.60 8.96
N TYR A 506 23.71 19.83 8.20
CA TYR A 506 25.12 20.10 7.90
C TYR A 506 25.29 21.02 6.69
N ALA A 507 24.58 20.75 5.58
CA ALA A 507 24.68 21.49 4.33
C ALA A 507 24.38 23.00 4.50
N LEU A 508 23.33 23.35 5.26
CA LEU A 508 22.92 24.72 5.56
C LEU A 508 23.87 25.48 6.52
N SER A 509 24.90 24.83 7.06
CA SER A 509 25.77 25.38 8.11
C SER A 509 27.25 25.53 7.72
N SER A 510 27.63 25.09 6.52
CA SER A 510 29.03 25.09 6.07
C SER A 510 29.51 26.46 5.56
N LEU A 511 30.83 26.65 5.50
CA LEU A 511 31.51 27.81 4.87
C LEU A 511 31.13 28.01 3.39
N MET A 512 30.53 27.01 2.74
CA MET A 512 30.40 26.87 1.29
C MET A 512 28.95 26.80 0.80
N GLY A 513 27.96 27.10 1.67
CA GLY A 513 26.54 27.10 1.33
C GLY A 513 26.15 28.26 0.42
N GLN A 514 26.59 28.23 -0.83
CA GLN A 514 26.09 29.07 -1.92
C GLN A 514 24.86 28.41 -2.55
N LYS A 515 23.91 29.23 -2.99
CA LYS A 515 22.63 28.78 -3.57
C LYS A 515 22.85 27.84 -4.76
N GLU A 516 23.70 28.26 -5.70
CA GLU A 516 23.99 27.57 -6.95
C GLU A 516 24.66 26.21 -6.70
N ALA A 517 25.54 26.14 -5.69
CA ALA A 517 26.18 24.90 -5.25
C ALA A 517 25.20 23.93 -4.58
N MET A 518 24.18 24.45 -3.88
CA MET A 518 23.13 23.64 -3.27
C MET A 518 22.16 23.11 -4.34
N GLU A 519 21.74 23.94 -5.28
CA GLU A 519 20.89 23.56 -6.41
C GLU A 519 21.56 22.51 -7.28
N MET A 520 22.85 22.69 -7.59
CA MET A 520 23.61 21.69 -8.34
C MET A 520 23.70 20.35 -7.59
N ASN A 521 23.83 20.37 -6.26
CA ASN A 521 23.86 19.14 -5.46
C ASN A 521 22.50 18.48 -5.29
N LEU A 522 21.39 19.23 -5.27
CA LEU A 522 20.04 18.69 -5.05
C LEU A 522 19.35 18.29 -6.35
N VAL A 523 19.64 19.00 -7.44
CA VAL A 523 18.86 19.00 -8.69
C VAL A 523 19.72 18.62 -9.91
N GLY A 524 21.04 18.56 -9.75
CA GLY A 524 21.99 18.28 -10.83
C GLY A 524 22.18 19.45 -11.80
N ALA A 525 21.55 20.61 -11.56
CA ALA A 525 21.65 21.84 -12.36
C ALA A 525 21.40 23.09 -11.50
N VAL A 526 21.84 24.26 -11.97
CA VAL A 526 21.52 25.57 -11.35
C VAL A 526 20.14 26.00 -11.83
N LEU A 527 19.27 26.46 -10.92
CA LEU A 527 17.90 26.83 -11.26
C LEU A 527 17.84 28.33 -11.62
N ASP A 528 17.20 28.66 -12.75
CA ASP A 528 16.94 30.04 -13.23
C ASP A 528 15.85 30.77 -12.39
N ASP A 529 15.83 30.61 -11.07
CA ASP A 529 14.89 31.31 -10.18
C ASP A 529 15.64 32.08 -9.07
N HIS A 530 15.66 33.41 -9.15
CA HIS A 530 16.30 34.29 -8.18
C HIS A 530 15.72 34.20 -6.75
N LYS A 531 14.53 33.62 -6.53
CA LYS A 531 13.83 33.63 -5.23
C LYS A 531 14.33 32.63 -4.19
N LEU A 532 15.14 31.62 -4.54
CA LEU A 532 15.73 30.69 -3.55
C LEU A 532 16.70 31.41 -2.59
N SER A 533 17.29 32.53 -3.04
CA SER A 533 18.09 33.43 -2.20
C SER A 533 17.33 33.95 -0.99
N MET A 534 15.99 34.07 -1.10
CA MET A 534 15.10 34.57 -0.06
C MET A 534 14.87 33.54 1.06
N ILE A 535 14.83 32.23 0.75
CA ILE A 535 14.66 31.16 1.75
C ILE A 535 15.88 31.07 2.68
N MET A 536 17.09 31.24 2.14
CA MET A 536 18.31 31.31 2.95
C MET A 536 18.35 32.54 3.87
N SER A 537 17.53 33.56 3.60
CA SER A 537 17.45 34.80 4.36
C SER A 537 16.32 34.84 5.41
N TYR A 538 15.39 33.87 5.39
CA TYR A 538 14.30 33.81 6.38
C TYR A 538 14.83 33.40 7.76
N GLY A 539 15.14 34.41 8.58
CA GLY A 539 15.25 34.32 10.04
C GLY A 539 16.59 33.86 10.62
N ARG A 540 17.57 33.42 9.84
CA ARG A 540 18.90 33.06 10.35
C ARG A 540 19.91 34.17 10.09
N LYS A 541 20.43 34.80 11.15
CA LYS A 541 21.61 35.67 11.05
C LYS A 541 22.76 34.89 10.37
N PRO A 542 23.50 35.48 9.44
CA PRO A 542 24.65 34.83 8.83
C PRO A 542 25.60 34.33 9.93
N LYS A 543 25.86 33.02 9.94
CA LYS A 543 26.74 32.40 10.93
C LYS A 543 28.13 33.05 10.86
N SER A 544 28.73 33.34 12.01
CA SER A 544 30.10 33.87 12.08
C SER A 544 31.08 32.93 11.38
N LEU A 545 32.21 33.45 10.90
CA LEU A 545 33.24 32.64 10.23
C LEU A 545 33.69 31.46 11.12
N LEU A 546 33.82 31.68 12.43
CA LEU A 546 34.12 30.63 13.41
C LEU A 546 33.03 29.56 13.51
N SER A 547 31.74 29.95 13.48
CA SER A 547 30.63 29.00 13.47
C SER A 547 30.64 28.18 12.18
N LYS A 548 30.89 28.80 11.02
CA LYS A 548 31.01 28.10 9.74
C LYS A 548 32.19 27.12 9.72
N ILE A 549 33.34 27.49 10.31
CA ILE A 549 34.52 26.60 10.48
C ILE A 549 34.20 25.45 11.43
N TYR A 550 33.57 25.72 12.58
CA TYR A 550 33.17 24.71 13.55
C TYR A 550 32.22 23.68 12.93
N HIS A 551 31.20 24.14 12.20
CA HIS A 551 30.28 23.27 11.50
C HIS A 551 30.98 22.49 10.39
N PHE A 552 31.88 23.10 9.62
CA PHE A 552 32.71 22.40 8.63
C PHE A 552 33.54 21.28 9.26
N LEU A 553 34.23 21.53 10.37
CA LEU A 553 35.00 20.50 11.10
C LEU A 553 34.10 19.39 11.67
N LYS A 554 32.92 19.75 12.18
CA LYS A 554 31.92 18.78 12.66
C LYS A 554 31.42 17.88 11.52
N CYS A 555 31.17 18.44 10.33
CA CYS A 555 30.81 17.68 9.14
C CYS A 555 31.90 16.67 8.77
N PHE A 556 33.16 17.11 8.71
CA PHE A 556 34.30 16.24 8.43
C PHE A 556 34.46 15.09 9.44
N LYS A 557 34.20 15.35 10.72
CA LYS A 557 34.24 14.30 11.75
C LYS A 557 33.15 13.24 11.53
N HIS A 558 31.91 13.67 11.25
CA HIS A 558 30.80 12.75 10.98
C HIS A 558 31.00 11.97 9.68
N ASP A 559 31.52 12.62 8.64
CA ASP A 559 31.83 12.00 7.34
C ASP A 559 32.88 10.88 7.46
N ASN A 560 33.94 11.13 8.24
CA ASN A 560 34.95 10.10 8.53
C ASN A 560 34.37 8.92 9.33
N GLU A 561 33.50 9.19 10.30
CA GLU A 561 32.86 8.13 11.08
C GLU A 561 31.87 7.32 10.22
N ALA A 562 31.05 7.98 9.39
CA ALA A 562 30.16 7.32 8.45
C ALA A 562 30.94 6.47 7.43
N SER A 563 32.08 6.96 6.95
CA SER A 563 32.97 6.19 6.07
C SER A 563 33.49 4.93 6.76
N ARG A 564 33.92 5.03 8.02
CA ARG A 564 34.39 3.89 8.83
C ARG A 564 33.28 2.86 9.04
N ILE A 565 32.06 3.31 9.34
CA ILE A 565 30.91 2.42 9.55
C ILE A 565 30.50 1.74 8.23
N ALA A 566 30.51 2.47 7.11
CA ALA A 566 30.24 1.89 5.80
C ALA A 566 31.27 0.81 5.41
N ASP A 567 32.54 1.03 5.74
CA ASP A 567 33.63 0.06 5.52
C ASP A 567 33.41 -1.21 6.36
N LEU A 568 33.04 -1.06 7.64
CA LEU A 568 32.67 -2.17 8.51
C LEU A 568 31.45 -2.95 7.99
N TRP A 569 30.44 -2.26 7.47
CA TRP A 569 29.26 -2.91 6.92
C TRP A 569 29.61 -3.74 5.70
N ALA A 570 30.44 -3.25 4.79
CA ALA A 570 30.80 -4.01 3.61
C ALA A 570 31.58 -5.30 3.92
N GLU A 571 32.43 -5.29 4.94
CA GLU A 571 33.10 -6.50 5.44
C GLU A 571 32.09 -7.50 6.03
N LYS A 572 31.10 -7.01 6.79
CA LYS A 572 30.07 -7.86 7.39
C LYS A 572 29.10 -8.43 6.36
N LEU A 573 28.84 -7.69 5.29
CA LEU A 573 27.75 -7.99 4.34
C LEU A 573 27.95 -9.28 3.54
N ASP A 574 29.19 -9.76 3.41
CA ASP A 574 29.50 -11.04 2.76
C ASP A 574 28.91 -12.23 3.53
N HIS A 575 28.84 -12.12 4.87
CA HIS A 575 28.31 -13.15 5.77
C HIS A 575 26.96 -12.77 6.39
N TYR A 576 26.44 -11.59 6.07
CA TYR A 576 25.15 -11.14 6.56
C TYR A 576 24.02 -11.82 5.78
N SER A 577 23.06 -12.34 6.53
CA SER A 577 21.82 -12.87 5.99
C SER A 577 20.65 -12.35 6.79
N VAL A 578 19.55 -12.11 6.08
CA VAL A 578 18.28 -11.74 6.67
C VAL A 578 17.41 -12.98 6.63
N GLY A 579 16.90 -13.39 7.79
CA GLY A 579 15.85 -14.41 7.81
C GLY A 579 16.19 -15.76 7.16
N GLN A 580 17.36 -16.35 7.44
CA GLN A 580 17.65 -17.71 6.99
C GLN A 580 17.14 -18.78 7.96
N ASN A 581 16.68 -19.91 7.42
CA ASN A 581 16.26 -21.10 8.16
C ASN A 581 14.95 -20.94 8.96
N TYR A 582 14.00 -20.16 8.44
CA TYR A 582 12.66 -20.07 9.00
C TYR A 582 11.65 -20.83 8.13
N ASP A 583 10.85 -21.67 8.78
CA ASP A 583 9.84 -22.51 8.12
C ASP A 583 8.43 -21.91 8.19
N ASN A 584 8.26 -20.77 8.87
CA ASN A 584 6.97 -20.07 8.98
C ASN A 584 7.11 -18.55 8.82
N ALA A 585 6.02 -17.92 8.39
CA ALA A 585 5.96 -16.50 8.07
C ALA A 585 6.14 -15.60 9.30
N SER A 586 5.58 -15.98 10.46
CA SER A 586 5.63 -15.18 11.68
C SER A 586 7.07 -14.96 12.17
N ASP A 587 7.85 -16.04 12.28
CA ASP A 587 9.23 -15.96 12.76
C ASP A 587 10.13 -15.24 11.76
N LEU A 588 9.91 -15.46 10.45
CA LEU A 588 10.65 -14.76 9.40
C LEU A 588 10.35 -13.26 9.40
N TYR A 589 9.08 -12.88 9.54
CA TYR A 589 8.68 -11.47 9.68
C TYR A 589 9.36 -10.82 10.90
N GLN A 590 9.34 -11.49 12.05
CA GLN A 590 9.98 -10.97 13.26
C GLN A 590 11.50 -10.82 13.09
N ALA A 591 12.15 -11.74 12.39
CA ALA A 591 13.57 -11.64 12.06
C ALA A 591 13.85 -10.43 11.16
N ILE A 592 13.07 -10.24 10.09
CA ILE A 592 13.17 -9.07 9.20
C ILE A 592 12.99 -7.77 10.00
N ASP A 593 11.94 -7.69 10.82
CA ASP A 593 11.60 -6.49 11.58
C ASP A 593 12.69 -6.11 12.59
N THR A 594 13.27 -7.12 13.27
CA THR A 594 14.38 -6.95 14.21
C THR A 594 15.66 -6.48 13.51
N GLN A 595 15.86 -6.85 12.25
CA GLN A 595 17.04 -6.53 11.45
C GLN A 595 16.90 -5.22 10.64
N LEU A 596 15.70 -4.66 10.48
CA LEU A 596 15.47 -3.39 9.76
C LEU A 596 16.36 -2.20 10.24
N PRO A 597 16.71 -2.05 11.53
CA PRO A 597 17.66 -1.03 11.96
C PRO A 597 19.02 -1.10 11.25
N ASP A 598 19.51 -2.31 10.94
CA ASP A 598 20.75 -2.50 10.18
C ASP A 598 20.62 -1.98 8.75
N TYR A 599 19.47 -2.23 8.12
CA TYR A 599 19.14 -1.69 6.80
C TYR A 599 19.19 -0.16 6.79
N TYR A 600 18.59 0.48 7.81
CA TYR A 600 18.59 1.93 7.93
C TYR A 600 20.00 2.49 8.14
N ASP A 601 20.83 1.86 8.98
CA ASP A 601 22.20 2.31 9.25
C ASP A 601 23.08 2.27 7.99
N VAL A 602 22.98 1.21 7.17
CA VAL A 602 23.69 1.12 5.89
C VAL A 602 23.28 2.24 4.92
N TRP A 603 21.99 2.55 4.83
CA TRP A 603 21.50 3.62 3.96
C TRP A 603 21.93 5.01 4.44
N ILE A 604 21.81 5.28 5.75
CA ILE A 604 22.22 6.55 6.34
C ILE A 604 23.71 6.80 6.07
N THR A 605 24.57 5.82 6.36
CA THR A 605 26.01 5.95 6.16
C THR A 605 26.39 6.12 4.69
N THR A 606 25.70 5.42 3.79
CA THR A 606 25.88 5.54 2.33
C THR A 606 25.49 6.93 1.82
N ILE A 607 24.36 7.48 2.26
CA ILE A 607 23.90 8.81 1.85
C ILE A 607 24.84 9.89 2.37
N VAL A 608 25.33 9.77 3.61
CA VAL A 608 26.34 10.69 4.16
C VAL A 608 27.65 10.63 3.35
N LYS A 609 28.13 9.43 3.01
CA LYS A 609 29.33 9.21 2.18
C LYS A 609 29.14 9.77 0.76
N SER A 610 27.94 9.63 0.19
CA SER A 610 27.56 10.20 -1.11
C SER A 610 27.63 11.73 -1.12
N ALA A 611 27.14 12.39 -0.07
CA ALA A 611 27.15 13.85 0.05
C ALA A 611 28.57 14.44 -0.01
N ARG A 612 29.58 13.70 0.47
CA ARG A 612 31.00 14.09 0.40
C ARG A 612 31.49 14.31 -1.03
N SER A 613 31.07 13.47 -1.97
CA SER A 613 31.47 13.60 -3.39
C SER A 613 30.96 14.90 -4.02
N GLY A 614 29.72 15.29 -3.69
CA GLY A 614 29.14 16.57 -4.09
C GLY A 614 29.94 17.75 -3.54
N VAL A 615 30.33 17.71 -2.27
CA VAL A 615 31.17 18.75 -1.65
C VAL A 615 32.50 18.92 -2.40
N TRP A 616 33.22 17.83 -2.70
CA TRP A 616 34.48 17.93 -3.45
C TRP A 616 34.30 18.38 -4.89
N GLY A 617 33.22 17.96 -5.56
CA GLY A 617 32.84 18.47 -6.88
C GLY A 617 32.68 19.99 -6.88
N GLN A 618 32.03 20.54 -5.85
CA GLN A 618 31.89 21.99 -5.68
C GLN A 618 33.23 22.71 -5.44
N VAL A 619 34.14 22.10 -4.69
CA VAL A 619 35.49 22.68 -4.51
C VAL A 619 36.25 22.74 -5.83
N VAL A 620 36.14 21.70 -6.67
CA VAL A 620 36.73 21.72 -8.02
C VAL A 620 36.08 22.82 -8.86
N MET A 621 34.75 22.89 -8.90
CA MET A 621 34.02 23.91 -9.66
C MET A 621 34.35 25.33 -9.22
N GLY A 622 34.44 25.58 -7.91
CA GLY A 622 34.80 26.90 -7.35
C GLY A 622 36.20 27.36 -7.79
N ILE A 623 37.17 26.45 -7.88
CA ILE A 623 38.52 26.80 -8.35
C ILE A 623 38.55 26.96 -9.88
N VAL A 624 37.87 26.09 -10.64
CA VAL A 624 37.81 26.13 -12.11
C VAL A 624 37.09 27.41 -12.61
N SER A 625 36.02 27.82 -11.92
CA SER A 625 35.28 29.05 -12.22
C SER A 625 35.97 30.34 -11.74
N GLY A 626 37.05 30.22 -10.95
CA GLY A 626 37.70 31.37 -10.32
C GLY A 626 36.82 32.05 -9.26
N GLY A 627 35.89 31.31 -8.64
CA GLY A 627 34.96 31.81 -7.62
C GLY A 627 33.78 32.61 -8.17
N LYS A 628 33.54 32.59 -9.48
CA LYS A 628 32.40 33.25 -10.12
C LYS A 628 31.09 32.50 -9.86
N HIS A 629 29.98 33.24 -9.81
CA HIS A 629 28.64 32.70 -9.53
C HIS A 629 27.92 32.19 -10.79
N GLU A 630 28.31 32.63 -11.97
CA GLU A 630 27.81 32.11 -13.25
C GLU A 630 28.82 31.14 -13.86
N TRP A 631 28.39 29.89 -14.08
CA TRP A 631 29.22 28.83 -14.63
C TRP A 631 28.95 28.63 -16.12
N THR A 632 30.03 28.57 -16.90
CA THR A 632 29.98 28.39 -18.36
C THR A 632 30.04 26.91 -18.74
N VAL A 633 29.60 26.56 -19.95
CA VAL A 633 29.72 25.21 -20.52
C VAL A 633 31.16 24.67 -20.45
N ASN A 634 32.14 25.55 -20.64
CA ASN A 634 33.56 25.19 -20.50
C ASN A 634 33.93 24.81 -19.06
N ASN A 635 33.35 25.45 -18.04
CA ASN A 635 33.57 25.08 -16.65
C ASN A 635 33.03 23.67 -16.37
N TYR A 636 31.84 23.34 -16.88
CA TYR A 636 31.27 21.99 -16.78
C TYR A 636 32.13 20.94 -17.49
N ALA A 637 32.54 21.21 -18.73
CA ALA A 637 33.38 20.31 -19.50
C ALA A 637 34.75 20.06 -18.83
N ASP A 638 35.33 21.09 -18.21
CA ASP A 638 36.60 21.00 -17.49
C ASP A 638 36.47 20.19 -16.18
N VAL A 639 35.39 20.38 -15.42
CA VAL A 639 35.12 19.57 -14.23
C VAL A 639 34.91 18.10 -14.61
N ALA A 640 34.13 17.85 -15.68
CA ALA A 640 33.91 16.51 -16.20
C ALA A 640 35.22 15.82 -16.61
N LEU A 641 36.12 16.58 -17.25
CA LEU A 641 37.46 16.14 -17.64
C LEU A 641 38.36 15.86 -16.43
N LEU A 642 38.35 16.72 -15.40
CA LEU A 642 39.14 16.49 -14.19
C LEU A 642 38.68 15.25 -13.41
N LEU A 643 37.39 14.93 -13.48
CA LEU A 643 36.77 13.78 -12.84
C LEU A 643 36.63 12.56 -13.76
N SER A 644 37.31 12.54 -14.91
CA SER A 644 37.12 11.52 -15.95
C SER A 644 37.67 10.13 -15.61
N LYS A 645 38.63 10.03 -14.69
CA LYS A 645 39.23 8.75 -14.25
C LYS A 645 39.12 8.63 -12.74
N CYS A 646 38.10 7.92 -12.28
CA CYS A 646 37.87 7.67 -10.86
C CYS A 646 38.24 6.21 -10.54
N GLY A 647 39.11 5.98 -9.55
CA GLY A 647 39.42 4.62 -9.10
C GLY A 647 38.28 4.04 -8.27
N GLY A 648 38.02 2.74 -8.40
CA GLY A 648 37.03 2.03 -7.58
C GLY A 648 35.57 2.21 -8.01
N VAL A 649 35.32 2.52 -9.28
CA VAL A 649 33.95 2.57 -9.86
C VAL A 649 33.46 1.14 -10.09
N TYR A 650 32.93 0.53 -9.04
CA TYR A 650 32.50 -0.88 -9.03
C TYR A 650 31.47 -1.23 -10.13
N SER A 651 30.65 -0.27 -10.51
CA SER A 651 29.61 -0.42 -11.53
C SER A 651 30.17 -0.44 -12.97
N ALA A 652 31.35 0.14 -13.22
CA ALA A 652 32.02 0.12 -14.51
C ALA A 652 32.67 -1.25 -14.83
N GLU A 653 32.73 -2.17 -13.87
CA GLU A 653 33.19 -3.54 -14.10
C GLU A 653 32.12 -4.41 -14.80
N VAL A 654 30.84 -4.06 -14.67
CA VAL A 654 29.70 -4.87 -15.15
C VAL A 654 29.81 -5.20 -16.64
N PRO A 655 29.94 -4.20 -17.56
CA PRO A 655 29.99 -4.51 -18.97
C PRO A 655 31.26 -5.28 -19.35
N THR A 656 32.40 -4.98 -18.72
CA THR A 656 33.69 -5.68 -18.94
C THR A 656 33.62 -7.14 -18.52
N ALA A 657 33.05 -7.44 -17.35
CA ALA A 657 32.88 -8.82 -16.89
C ALA A 657 31.92 -9.62 -17.80
N MET A 658 30.89 -8.97 -18.34
CA MET A 658 30.00 -9.58 -19.34
C MET A 658 30.73 -9.88 -20.67
N GLN A 659 31.65 -9.00 -21.10
CA GLN A 659 32.47 -9.24 -22.31
C GLN A 659 33.29 -10.50 -22.22
N GLU A 660 33.98 -10.68 -21.10
CA GLU A 660 34.82 -11.86 -20.91
C GLU A 660 34.01 -13.15 -21.00
N CYS A 661 32.76 -13.14 -20.55
CA CYS A 661 31.84 -14.27 -20.70
C CYS A 661 31.46 -14.51 -22.17
N VAL A 662 31.18 -13.44 -22.92
CA VAL A 662 30.76 -13.49 -24.34
C VAL A 662 31.90 -13.92 -25.26
N HIS A 663 33.12 -13.37 -25.08
CA HIS A 663 34.24 -13.61 -25.99
C HIS A 663 34.67 -15.09 -26.02
N LEU A 664 34.51 -15.77 -24.90
CA LEU A 664 34.86 -17.18 -24.75
C LEU A 664 33.74 -18.14 -25.23
N LEU A 665 32.53 -17.64 -25.48
CA LEU A 665 31.41 -18.39 -26.09
C LEU A 665 31.60 -18.46 -27.62
N THR A 666 32.40 -19.44 -28.07
CA THR A 666 32.79 -19.61 -29.49
C THR A 666 32.12 -20.80 -30.19
N SER A 667 31.40 -21.65 -29.46
CA SER A 667 30.67 -22.83 -29.95
C SER A 667 29.29 -22.96 -29.27
N ASP A 668 28.47 -23.92 -29.74
CA ASP A 668 27.16 -24.22 -29.13
C ASP A 668 27.27 -24.86 -27.72
N GLU A 669 28.45 -25.35 -27.35
CA GLU A 669 28.74 -25.86 -26.00
C GLU A 669 29.36 -24.75 -25.14
N CYS A 670 28.78 -24.49 -23.96
CA CYS A 670 29.31 -23.50 -23.03
C CYS A 670 30.59 -24.00 -22.33
N PRO A 671 31.77 -23.40 -22.59
CA PRO A 671 33.02 -23.83 -21.98
C PRO A 671 33.00 -23.68 -20.45
N GLN A 672 33.72 -24.54 -19.74
CA GLN A 672 33.82 -24.49 -18.28
C GLN A 672 34.32 -23.13 -17.78
N GLU A 673 35.23 -22.50 -18.52
CA GLU A 673 35.77 -21.17 -18.21
C GLU A 673 34.69 -20.08 -18.24
N VAL A 674 33.78 -20.12 -19.24
CA VAL A 674 32.63 -19.20 -19.31
C VAL A 674 31.71 -19.39 -18.13
N ARG A 675 31.42 -20.65 -17.77
CA ARG A 675 30.58 -20.98 -16.61
C ARG A 675 31.17 -20.40 -15.33
N GLN A 676 32.49 -20.51 -15.14
CA GLN A 676 33.18 -19.98 -13.98
C GLN A 676 33.14 -18.44 -13.95
N LYS A 677 33.43 -17.77 -15.08
CA LYS A 677 33.36 -16.31 -15.17
C LYS A 677 31.97 -15.76 -14.94
N TYR A 678 30.95 -16.41 -15.51
CA TYR A 678 29.55 -16.03 -15.28
C TYR A 678 29.12 -16.23 -13.82
N ALA A 679 29.56 -17.33 -13.18
CA ALA A 679 29.32 -17.54 -11.76
C ALA A 679 29.96 -16.43 -10.90
N THR A 680 31.22 -16.06 -11.19
CA THR A 680 31.89 -14.93 -10.52
C THR A 680 31.17 -13.60 -10.79
N PHE A 681 30.65 -13.39 -12.00
CA PHE A 681 29.84 -12.22 -12.32
C PHE A 681 28.57 -12.15 -11.46
N ILE A 682 27.81 -13.24 -11.36
CA ILE A 682 26.58 -13.30 -10.55
C ILE A 682 26.87 -13.17 -9.05
N GLU A 683 27.99 -13.74 -8.58
CA GLU A 683 28.43 -13.56 -7.20
C GLU A 683 28.68 -12.08 -6.89
N ARG A 684 29.44 -11.39 -7.75
CA ARG A 684 29.79 -9.98 -7.58
C ARG A 684 28.63 -9.02 -7.84
N HIS A 685 27.93 -9.15 -8.96
CA HIS A 685 26.97 -8.16 -9.46
C HIS A 685 25.53 -8.66 -9.52
N GLY A 686 25.25 -9.93 -9.20
CA GLY A 686 23.90 -10.50 -9.30
C GLY A 686 22.86 -9.87 -8.37
N HIS A 687 23.27 -9.11 -7.35
CA HIS A 687 22.39 -8.36 -6.45
C HIS A 687 21.73 -7.13 -7.11
N ARG A 688 22.05 -6.83 -8.37
CA ARG A 688 21.56 -5.65 -9.09
C ARG A 688 20.36 -5.96 -9.96
N CYS A 689 19.60 -4.93 -10.30
CA CYS A 689 18.45 -4.94 -11.22
C CYS A 689 18.17 -3.50 -11.68
N ILE A 690 17.18 -3.29 -12.56
CA ILE A 690 16.63 -1.94 -12.78
C ILE A 690 15.66 -1.65 -11.62
N LYS A 691 15.52 -0.38 -11.20
CA LYS A 691 14.82 0.01 -9.96
C LYS A 691 15.40 -0.71 -8.73
N GLU A 692 16.72 -0.63 -8.56
CA GLU A 692 17.49 -1.39 -7.53
C GLU A 692 16.92 -1.28 -6.10
N ALA A 693 16.34 -0.13 -5.72
CA ALA A 693 15.77 0.13 -4.40
C ALA A 693 14.36 -0.45 -4.17
N GLU A 694 13.63 -0.79 -5.24
CA GLU A 694 12.23 -1.24 -5.17
C GLU A 694 12.15 -2.73 -4.79
N PHE A 695 11.53 -3.06 -3.66
CA PHE A 695 11.48 -4.42 -3.11
C PHE A 695 10.77 -5.44 -4.01
N ILE A 696 9.74 -5.03 -4.77
CA ILE A 696 9.05 -5.96 -5.69
C ILE A 696 9.95 -6.38 -6.86
N THR A 697 10.98 -5.61 -7.21
CA THR A 697 11.84 -5.94 -8.36
C THR A 697 12.91 -6.96 -7.99
N LYS A 698 12.93 -8.10 -8.69
CA LYS A 698 13.87 -9.19 -8.48
C LYS A 698 15.25 -8.90 -9.06
N SER A 699 16.30 -9.38 -8.38
CA SER A 699 17.69 -9.17 -8.80
C SER A 699 18.11 -10.13 -9.92
N TRP A 700 19.19 -9.82 -10.64
CA TRP A 700 19.75 -10.68 -11.70
C TRP A 700 20.14 -12.07 -11.20
N ARG A 701 20.45 -12.23 -9.91
CA ARG A 701 20.72 -13.53 -9.30
C ARG A 701 19.47 -14.40 -9.25
N ARG A 702 18.32 -13.79 -8.91
CA ARG A 702 17.03 -14.49 -8.79
C ARG A 702 16.40 -14.73 -10.16
N GLU A 703 16.45 -13.73 -11.06
CA GLU A 703 15.94 -13.82 -12.43
C GLU A 703 17.03 -13.47 -13.46
N PRO A 704 17.89 -14.45 -13.83
CA PRO A 704 18.98 -14.21 -14.78
C PRO A 704 18.53 -14.09 -16.24
N GLU A 705 17.27 -14.40 -16.56
CA GLU A 705 16.75 -14.48 -17.93
C GLU A 705 16.91 -13.16 -18.71
N ASN A 706 16.62 -12.03 -18.05
CA ASN A 706 16.79 -10.70 -18.63
C ASN A 706 18.24 -10.45 -19.03
N LEU A 707 19.20 -10.85 -18.19
CA LEU A 707 20.63 -10.72 -18.48
C LEU A 707 21.06 -11.63 -19.64
N ILE A 708 20.52 -12.85 -19.71
CA ILE A 708 20.78 -13.81 -20.78
C ILE A 708 20.36 -13.25 -22.14
N HIS A 709 19.23 -12.53 -22.22
CA HIS A 709 18.80 -11.90 -23.47
C HIS A 709 19.77 -10.82 -23.96
N VAL A 710 20.29 -10.01 -23.03
CA VAL A 710 21.35 -9.03 -23.35
C VAL A 710 22.60 -9.73 -23.87
N LEU A 711 23.06 -10.78 -23.19
CA LEU A 711 24.21 -11.58 -23.63
C LEU A 711 24.01 -12.18 -25.02
N LYS A 712 22.82 -12.70 -25.33
CA LYS A 712 22.47 -13.22 -26.66
C LYS A 712 22.56 -12.14 -27.74
N THR A 713 22.09 -10.93 -27.44
CA THR A 713 22.14 -9.79 -28.37
C THR A 713 23.57 -9.35 -28.65
N ILE A 714 24.40 -9.31 -27.60
CA ILE A 714 25.83 -9.02 -27.72
C ILE A 714 26.53 -10.10 -28.58
N LEU A 715 26.27 -11.39 -28.33
CA LEU A 715 26.85 -12.51 -29.09
C LEU A 715 26.51 -12.42 -30.59
N LYS A 716 25.24 -12.21 -30.93
CA LYS A 716 24.76 -12.13 -32.33
C LYS A 716 25.46 -11.05 -33.14
N THR A 717 25.75 -9.93 -32.50
CA THR A 717 26.27 -8.74 -33.18
C THR A 717 27.80 -8.73 -33.24
N ARG A 718 28.47 -9.69 -32.56
CA ARG A 718 29.94 -9.72 -32.32
C ARG A 718 30.48 -8.33 -31.94
N THR A 719 29.66 -7.54 -31.25
CA THR A 719 29.95 -6.14 -30.98
C THR A 719 30.71 -6.05 -29.70
N TYR A 720 32.00 -6.34 -29.78
CA TYR A 720 32.94 -5.93 -28.75
C TYR A 720 34.34 -5.90 -29.34
N GLU A 721 34.71 -4.73 -29.86
CA GLU A 721 36.11 -4.33 -29.90
C GLU A 721 36.43 -3.65 -28.57
N HIS A 722 37.54 -4.04 -27.95
CA HIS A 722 37.97 -3.59 -26.64
C HIS A 722 38.31 -2.08 -26.69
N VAL A 723 37.33 -1.20 -26.45
CA VAL A 723 37.57 0.24 -26.31
C VAL A 723 37.39 0.64 -24.85
N GLN A 724 38.28 0.16 -23.99
CA GLN A 724 38.54 0.86 -22.75
C GLN A 724 39.51 1.98 -23.14
N GLN A 725 39.02 3.22 -23.30
CA GLN A 725 39.93 4.34 -23.50
C GLN A 725 40.84 4.44 -22.26
N GLU A 726 42.16 4.47 -22.46
CA GLU A 726 43.08 4.75 -21.35
C GLU A 726 42.74 6.14 -20.78
N GLY A 727 42.08 6.15 -19.61
CA GLY A 727 41.60 7.39 -19.02
C GLY A 727 42.73 8.41 -18.83
N ILE A 728 42.43 9.66 -19.19
CA ILE A 728 43.37 10.80 -19.21
C ILE A 728 44.02 11.00 -17.83
N SER A 729 45.35 11.13 -17.80
CA SER A 729 46.09 11.41 -16.56
C SER A 729 45.70 12.77 -15.96
N ILE A 730 45.92 13.00 -14.66
CA ILE A 730 45.64 14.32 -14.07
C ILE A 730 46.44 15.41 -14.79
N GLU A 731 47.67 15.12 -15.21
CA GLU A 731 48.53 16.10 -15.91
C GLU A 731 47.98 16.47 -17.28
N GLU A 732 47.50 15.48 -18.03
CA GLU A 732 46.92 15.68 -19.35
C GLU A 732 45.52 16.30 -19.29
N ALA A 733 44.72 15.99 -18.27
CA ALA A 733 43.45 16.67 -18.01
C ALA A 733 43.68 18.15 -17.69
N MET A 734 44.73 18.46 -16.90
CA MET A 734 45.11 19.83 -16.56
C MET A 734 45.65 20.63 -17.74
N SER A 735 46.27 19.99 -18.74
CA SER A 735 46.78 20.67 -19.95
C SER A 735 45.67 21.01 -20.94
N LYS A 736 44.57 20.24 -20.94
CA LYS A 736 43.41 20.40 -21.83
C LYS A 736 42.29 21.29 -21.26
N LEU A 737 42.49 21.90 -20.08
CA LEU A 737 41.51 22.81 -19.48
C LEU A 737 41.24 24.03 -20.37
N LYS A 738 39.96 24.30 -20.63
CA LYS A 738 39.49 25.45 -21.41
C LYS A 738 39.32 26.71 -20.55
N SER A 739 39.12 26.56 -19.24
CA SER A 739 38.90 27.64 -18.29
C SER A 739 40.22 28.28 -17.83
N SER A 740 40.20 29.59 -17.61
CA SER A 740 41.35 30.36 -17.12
C SER A 740 41.55 30.16 -15.61
N VAL A 741 42.30 29.13 -15.22
CA VAL A 741 42.65 28.84 -13.81
C VAL A 741 44.02 29.42 -13.45
N SER A 742 44.12 30.10 -12.30
CA SER A 742 45.36 30.71 -11.79
C SER A 742 46.46 29.67 -11.53
N PHE A 743 47.73 30.09 -11.51
CA PHE A 743 48.87 29.20 -11.24
C PHE A 743 48.74 28.47 -9.89
N LEU A 744 48.39 29.21 -8.83
CA LEU A 744 48.14 28.65 -7.51
C LEU A 744 46.93 27.71 -7.51
N GLY A 745 45.85 28.08 -8.23
CA GLY A 745 44.66 27.23 -8.40
C GLY A 745 44.98 25.91 -9.09
N ARG A 746 45.81 25.94 -10.16
CA ARG A 746 46.27 24.73 -10.86
C ARG A 746 47.12 23.83 -9.95
N PHE A 747 48.01 24.42 -9.15
CA PHE A 747 48.82 23.68 -8.19
C PHE A 747 47.97 22.99 -7.10
N ILE A 748 46.98 23.71 -6.55
CA ILE A 748 46.06 23.20 -5.53
C ILE A 748 45.16 22.10 -6.11
N LEU A 749 44.59 22.32 -7.31
CA LEU A 749 43.76 21.33 -8.00
C LEU A 749 44.53 20.03 -8.21
N LYS A 750 45.73 20.10 -8.80
CA LYS A 750 46.54 18.92 -9.15
C LYS A 750 46.92 18.09 -7.92
N ASN A 751 47.45 18.72 -6.87
CA ASN A 751 48.10 18.00 -5.78
C ASN A 751 47.18 17.67 -4.60
N PHE A 752 46.10 18.44 -4.39
CA PHE A 752 45.30 18.32 -3.15
C PHE A 752 43.81 18.06 -3.38
N ILE A 753 43.21 18.60 -4.44
CA ILE A 753 41.75 18.58 -4.62
C ILE A 753 41.31 17.44 -5.55
N VAL A 754 41.84 17.36 -6.78
CA VAL A 754 41.44 16.36 -7.77
C VAL A 754 41.63 14.92 -7.27
N PRO A 755 42.74 14.55 -6.60
CA PRO A 755 42.89 13.20 -6.02
C PRO A 755 41.81 12.88 -4.98
N LYS A 756 41.46 13.84 -4.12
CA LYS A 756 40.41 13.66 -3.10
C LYS A 756 39.01 13.59 -3.73
N ALA A 757 38.75 14.42 -4.74
CA ALA A 757 37.48 14.41 -5.47
C ALA A 757 37.26 13.08 -6.21
N ARG A 758 38.28 12.58 -6.93
CA ARG A 758 38.23 11.26 -7.60
C ARG A 758 38.02 10.13 -6.60
N LYS A 759 38.71 10.15 -5.45
CA LYS A 759 38.50 9.16 -4.37
C LYS A 759 37.08 9.20 -3.82
N ALA A 760 36.54 10.39 -3.56
CA ALA A 760 35.19 10.57 -3.02
C ALA A 760 34.10 10.07 -3.99
N VAL A 761 34.30 10.21 -5.31
CA VAL A 761 33.39 9.64 -6.33
C VAL A 761 33.43 8.11 -6.30
N GLY A 762 34.61 7.50 -6.24
CA GLY A 762 34.74 6.04 -6.11
C GLY A 762 34.14 5.50 -4.80
N GLU A 763 34.37 6.21 -3.69
CA GLU A 763 33.77 5.90 -2.38
C GLU A 763 32.24 5.96 -2.38
N ARG A 764 31.64 6.90 -3.15
CA ARG A 764 30.19 7.01 -3.34
C ARG A 764 29.62 5.83 -4.13
N GLU A 765 30.25 5.45 -5.25
CA GLU A 765 29.82 4.31 -6.06
C GLU A 765 29.90 3.00 -5.27
N TRP A 766 30.99 2.82 -4.53
CA TRP A 766 31.17 1.67 -3.66
C TRP A 766 30.13 1.64 -2.52
N GLY A 767 29.88 2.78 -1.87
CA GLY A 767 28.85 2.90 -0.83
C GLY A 767 27.46 2.55 -1.37
N LYS A 768 27.09 3.05 -2.55
CA LYS A 768 25.84 2.67 -3.24
C LYS A 768 25.77 1.17 -3.46
N SER A 769 26.86 0.54 -3.93
CA SER A 769 26.90 -0.92 -4.10
C SER A 769 26.65 -1.66 -2.80
N THR A 770 27.27 -1.23 -1.69
CA THR A 770 27.06 -1.83 -0.36
C THR A 770 25.60 -1.71 0.09
N ALA A 771 24.97 -0.54 -0.13
CA ALA A 771 23.55 -0.35 0.17
C ALA A 771 22.63 -1.24 -0.66
N ILE A 772 22.85 -1.35 -1.98
CA ILE A 772 22.03 -2.22 -2.83
C ILE A 772 22.23 -3.70 -2.49
N ARG A 773 23.44 -4.13 -2.09
CA ARG A 773 23.65 -5.48 -1.56
C ARG A 773 22.81 -5.74 -0.30
N MET A 774 22.67 -4.75 0.59
CA MET A 774 21.79 -4.87 1.76
C MET A 774 20.33 -4.95 1.33
N VAL A 775 19.90 -4.13 0.36
CA VAL A 775 18.56 -4.22 -0.23
C VAL A 775 18.29 -5.61 -0.78
N ASP A 776 19.20 -6.20 -1.56
CA ASP A 776 19.08 -7.55 -2.12
C ASP A 776 18.87 -8.61 -1.03
N LYS A 777 19.57 -8.51 0.11
CA LYS A 777 19.35 -9.43 1.25
C LYS A 777 17.92 -9.31 1.81
N PHE A 778 17.40 -8.09 1.96
CA PHE A 778 16.02 -7.88 2.42
C PHE A 778 14.99 -8.26 1.36
N LYS A 779 15.26 -8.02 0.06
CA LYS A 779 14.43 -8.47 -1.06
C LYS A 779 14.23 -9.98 -1.01
N GLU A 780 15.30 -10.74 -0.91
CA GLU A 780 15.22 -12.21 -0.80
C GLU A 780 14.42 -12.65 0.42
N ALA A 781 14.58 -11.97 1.57
CA ALA A 781 13.82 -12.26 2.77
C ALA A 781 12.31 -11.94 2.62
N TYR A 782 11.94 -10.82 1.99
CA TYR A 782 10.54 -10.48 1.74
C TYR A 782 9.88 -11.39 0.71
N TRP A 783 10.58 -11.74 -0.36
CA TRP A 783 10.08 -12.74 -1.30
C TRP A 783 9.92 -14.11 -0.64
N LYS A 784 10.85 -14.50 0.23
CA LYS A 784 10.70 -15.73 1.01
C LYS A 784 9.52 -15.66 1.98
N LEU A 785 9.30 -14.51 2.60
CA LEU A 785 8.14 -14.26 3.46
C LEU A 785 6.84 -14.36 2.66
N ALA A 786 6.80 -13.78 1.45
CA ALA A 786 5.66 -13.87 0.56
C ALA A 786 5.35 -15.34 0.19
N GLU A 787 6.38 -16.12 -0.15
CA GLU A 787 6.23 -17.56 -0.41
C GLU A 787 5.63 -18.29 0.80
N LEU A 788 6.15 -18.06 2.01
CA LEU A 788 5.65 -18.69 3.23
C LEU A 788 4.21 -18.26 3.55
N MET A 789 3.89 -16.98 3.40
CA MET A 789 2.53 -16.46 3.62
C MET A 789 1.52 -17.06 2.63
N VAL A 790 1.91 -17.29 1.37
CA VAL A 790 1.06 -18.01 0.39
C VAL A 790 0.93 -19.49 0.78
N LEU A 791 2.04 -20.16 1.15
CA LEU A 791 2.02 -21.55 1.62
C LEU A 791 1.21 -21.74 2.90
N GLU A 792 1.08 -20.72 3.75
CA GLU A 792 0.26 -20.75 4.96
C GLU A 792 -1.21 -20.36 4.71
N GLY A 793 -1.53 -19.92 3.48
CA GLY A 793 -2.86 -19.46 3.08
C GLY A 793 -3.23 -18.09 3.65
N ILE A 794 -2.23 -17.24 3.97
CA ILE A 794 -2.42 -15.86 4.45
C ILE A 794 -2.53 -14.89 3.27
N LEU A 795 -1.76 -15.13 2.21
CA LEU A 795 -1.83 -14.34 0.97
C LEU A 795 -2.35 -15.17 -0.20
N PRO A 796 -3.08 -14.56 -1.14
CA PRO A 796 -3.54 -15.23 -2.36
C PRO A 796 -2.45 -15.41 -3.41
N ASP A 797 -1.47 -14.50 -3.44
CA ASP A 797 -0.31 -14.48 -4.32
C ASP A 797 0.88 -13.78 -3.65
N GLU A 798 2.10 -14.01 -4.16
CA GLU A 798 3.33 -13.51 -3.54
C GLU A 798 3.52 -11.98 -3.72
N GLU A 799 3.12 -11.44 -4.87
CA GLU A 799 3.33 -10.02 -5.19
C GLU A 799 2.48 -9.09 -4.33
N LEU A 800 1.32 -9.57 -3.87
CA LEU A 800 0.44 -8.79 -3.01
C LEU A 800 1.13 -8.32 -1.72
N LEU A 801 2.16 -9.02 -1.24
CA LEU A 801 2.94 -8.63 -0.06
C LEU A 801 3.52 -7.21 -0.19
N PHE A 802 3.99 -6.82 -1.37
CA PHE A 802 4.66 -5.52 -1.57
C PHE A 802 3.68 -4.34 -1.51
N PHE A 803 2.38 -4.60 -1.64
CA PHE A 803 1.31 -3.60 -1.50
C PHE A 803 0.80 -3.43 -0.07
N LEU A 804 1.45 -4.11 0.89
CA LEU A 804 1.29 -3.91 2.32
C LEU A 804 2.48 -3.10 2.84
N THR A 805 2.24 -2.24 3.82
CA THR A 805 3.31 -1.63 4.61
C THR A 805 3.94 -2.66 5.55
N GLN A 806 5.16 -2.40 6.03
CA GLN A 806 5.82 -3.30 6.98
C GLN A 806 4.93 -3.64 8.19
N GLN A 807 4.20 -2.67 8.73
CA GLN A 807 3.30 -2.86 9.88
C GLN A 807 2.05 -3.68 9.53
N GLU A 808 1.47 -3.43 8.35
CA GLU A 808 0.30 -4.19 7.88
C GLU A 808 0.65 -5.65 7.61
N ILE A 809 1.88 -5.97 7.18
CA ILE A 809 2.36 -7.37 7.05
C ILE A 809 2.30 -8.06 8.42
N GLY A 810 2.87 -7.44 9.46
CA GLY A 810 2.83 -8.00 10.82
C GLY A 810 1.41 -8.18 11.35
N LYS A 811 0.54 -7.18 11.12
CA LYS A 811 -0.88 -7.26 11.49
C LYS A 811 -1.61 -8.36 10.72
N LEU A 812 -1.35 -8.51 9.44
CA LEU A 812 -1.99 -9.53 8.59
C LEU A 812 -1.60 -10.94 9.03
N ILE A 813 -0.32 -11.19 9.37
CA ILE A 813 0.13 -12.48 9.89
C ILE A 813 -0.61 -12.85 11.19
N GLN A 814 -0.81 -11.88 12.08
CA GLN A 814 -1.47 -12.09 13.36
C GLN A 814 -2.99 -12.25 13.25
N THR A 815 -3.63 -11.46 12.37
CA THR A 815 -5.09 -11.31 12.36
C THR A 815 -5.78 -11.97 11.17
N ARG A 816 -5.04 -12.28 10.09
CA ARG A 816 -5.60 -12.70 8.80
C ARG A 816 -6.71 -11.75 8.29
N SER A 817 -6.57 -10.45 8.54
CA SER A 817 -7.59 -9.47 8.18
C SER A 817 -7.83 -9.39 6.67
N ALA A 818 -9.03 -9.78 6.23
CA ALA A 818 -9.47 -9.65 4.84
C ALA A 818 -9.55 -8.18 4.38
N LYS A 819 -9.78 -7.22 5.29
CA LYS A 819 -9.73 -5.78 4.99
C LYS A 819 -8.35 -5.35 4.49
N LEU A 820 -7.27 -5.87 5.08
CA LEU A 820 -5.90 -5.56 4.64
C LEU A 820 -5.60 -6.17 3.27
N ILE A 821 -6.09 -7.39 3.00
CA ILE A 821 -5.99 -8.02 1.67
C ILE A 821 -6.72 -7.18 0.63
N ALA A 822 -7.97 -6.80 0.89
CA ALA A 822 -8.76 -5.96 0.00
C ALA A 822 -8.08 -4.60 -0.26
N LYS A 823 -7.50 -3.98 0.78
CA LYS A 823 -6.71 -2.74 0.66
C LYS A 823 -5.49 -2.93 -0.25
N ALA A 824 -4.71 -4.00 -0.05
CA ALA A 824 -3.54 -4.30 -0.87
C ALA A 824 -3.92 -4.56 -2.34
N VAL A 825 -5.03 -5.27 -2.60
CA VAL A 825 -5.54 -5.51 -3.97
C VAL A 825 -5.89 -4.19 -4.66
N ARG A 826 -6.55 -3.26 -3.93
CA ARG A 826 -6.89 -1.94 -4.46
C ARG A 826 -5.66 -1.08 -4.71
N ARG A 827 -4.68 -1.07 -3.80
CA ARG A 827 -3.38 -0.42 -4.01
C ARG A 827 -2.67 -0.94 -5.24
N ARG A 828 -2.63 -2.25 -5.47
CA ARG A 828 -2.07 -2.86 -6.69
C ARG A 828 -2.75 -2.34 -7.96
N LYS A 829 -4.08 -2.19 -7.93
CA LYS A 829 -4.84 -1.64 -9.06
C LYS A 829 -4.51 -0.16 -9.31
N ILE A 830 -4.38 0.64 -8.25
CA ILE A 830 -4.08 2.09 -8.33
C ILE A 830 -2.62 2.33 -8.71
N PHE A 831 -1.70 1.43 -8.37
CA PHE A 831 -0.27 1.57 -8.63
C PHE A 831 0.04 1.82 -10.12
N HIS A 832 -0.66 1.16 -11.04
CA HIS A 832 -0.53 1.41 -12.48
C HIS A 832 -0.89 2.85 -12.86
N LEU A 833 -1.91 3.43 -12.21
CA LEU A 833 -2.28 4.83 -12.43
C LEU A 833 -1.20 5.77 -11.88
N GLN A 834 -0.62 5.46 -10.72
CA GLN A 834 0.46 6.24 -10.12
C GLN A 834 1.72 6.27 -10.99
N GLU A 835 2.06 5.16 -11.67
CA GLU A 835 3.21 5.11 -12.59
C GLU A 835 3.09 6.09 -13.77
N GLU A 836 1.87 6.43 -14.17
CA GLU A 836 1.62 7.39 -15.26
C GLU A 836 1.66 8.85 -14.81
N ILE A 837 1.58 9.13 -13.50
CA ILE A 837 1.54 10.50 -12.98
C ILE A 837 2.94 11.09 -12.99
N GLN A 838 3.08 12.23 -13.68
CA GLN A 838 4.32 12.98 -13.73
C GLN A 838 4.15 14.35 -13.07
N PHE A 839 5.17 14.79 -12.34
CA PHE A 839 5.23 16.10 -11.73
C PHE A 839 6.38 16.92 -12.31
N PRO A 840 6.27 18.26 -12.32
CA PRO A 840 7.40 19.11 -12.67
C PRO A 840 8.60 18.88 -11.73
N LYS A 841 9.81 18.90 -12.28
CA LYS A 841 11.08 18.70 -11.53
C LYS A 841 11.21 19.63 -10.32
N LEU A 842 10.68 20.85 -10.43
CA LEU A 842 10.52 21.83 -9.36
C LEU A 842 9.05 22.22 -9.29
N THR A 843 8.47 22.04 -8.11
CA THR A 843 7.12 22.51 -7.78
C THR A 843 7.22 23.57 -6.68
N VAL A 844 6.38 24.60 -6.76
CA VAL A 844 6.21 25.60 -5.70
C VAL A 844 4.78 25.51 -5.18
N GLY A 845 4.61 25.33 -3.88
CA GLY A 845 3.33 25.04 -3.25
C GLY A 845 2.85 23.62 -3.55
N LYS A 846 1.53 23.44 -3.66
CA LYS A 846 0.91 22.14 -3.91
C LYS A 846 1.37 21.54 -5.26
N PRO A 847 1.92 20.31 -5.28
CA PRO A 847 2.19 19.58 -6.53
C PRO A 847 0.95 19.45 -7.39
N VAL A 848 1.10 19.82 -8.66
CA VAL A 848 0.09 19.62 -9.69
C VAL A 848 0.70 18.70 -10.75
N PRO A 849 0.05 17.56 -11.05
CA PRO A 849 0.47 16.69 -12.13
C PRO A 849 0.51 17.44 -13.47
N ILE A 850 1.45 17.07 -14.33
CA ILE A 850 1.51 17.58 -15.69
C ILE A 850 0.35 16.98 -16.49
N LYS A 851 -0.52 17.83 -17.06
CA LYS A 851 -1.65 17.37 -17.89
C LYS A 851 -1.15 16.83 -19.23
N LYS A 852 -1.61 15.65 -19.64
CA LYS A 852 -1.25 15.03 -20.94
C LYS A 852 -1.71 15.87 -22.15
N ASP A 853 -2.83 16.61 -22.05
CA ASP A 853 -3.34 17.43 -23.16
C ASP A 853 -2.53 18.71 -23.44
N ASP A 854 -1.83 19.27 -22.46
CA ASP A 854 -0.94 20.43 -22.66
C ASP A 854 0.36 20.04 -23.43
N GLN A 855 0.52 18.75 -23.78
CA GLN A 855 1.71 18.19 -24.41
C GLN A 855 1.54 17.84 -25.91
N GLN A 856 0.40 18.18 -26.54
CA GLN A 856 0.30 18.20 -28.00
C GLN A 856 1.05 19.41 -28.58
N HIS A 857 2.38 19.44 -28.46
CA HIS A 857 3.16 20.22 -29.40
C HIS A 857 3.00 19.56 -30.77
N GLU A 858 2.67 20.35 -31.81
CA GLU A 858 2.88 19.93 -33.19
C GLU A 858 4.31 19.40 -33.29
N ARG A 859 4.45 18.10 -33.54
CA ARG A 859 5.73 17.41 -33.48
C ARG A 859 6.56 17.87 -34.66
N GLU A 860 7.39 18.89 -34.44
CA GLU A 860 8.28 19.42 -35.45
C GLU A 860 9.17 18.31 -36.03
N THR A 861 9.29 18.27 -37.36
CA THR A 861 10.14 17.32 -38.08
C THR A 861 11.62 17.47 -37.73
N LYS A 862 12.00 18.62 -37.17
CA LYS A 862 13.36 18.97 -36.78
C LYS A 862 13.35 19.89 -35.56
N PHE A 863 14.03 19.46 -34.49
CA PHE A 863 14.24 20.27 -33.30
C PHE A 863 15.62 20.04 -32.69
N THR A 864 16.03 20.93 -31.79
CA THR A 864 17.26 20.81 -31.00
C THR A 864 16.92 20.90 -29.52
N LEU A 865 17.29 19.89 -28.75
CA LEU A 865 17.22 19.95 -27.30
C LEU A 865 18.61 20.19 -26.72
N LYS A 866 18.65 20.91 -25.60
CA LYS A 866 19.87 21.22 -24.86
C LYS A 866 19.81 20.58 -23.49
N GLY A 867 20.91 19.96 -23.10
CA GLY A 867 21.14 19.45 -21.75
C GLY A 867 22.53 19.78 -21.25
N MET A 868 22.95 19.07 -20.22
CA MET A 868 24.26 19.18 -19.61
C MET A 868 25.27 18.25 -20.33
N PRO A 869 26.38 18.79 -20.87
CA PRO A 869 27.44 17.96 -21.42
C PRO A 869 28.17 17.21 -20.30
N VAL A 870 28.32 15.90 -20.47
CA VAL A 870 28.89 15.02 -19.46
C VAL A 870 30.07 14.22 -19.98
N SER A 871 29.90 13.59 -21.15
CA SER A 871 30.94 12.80 -21.80
C SER A 871 31.14 13.30 -23.22
N GLN A 872 32.39 13.56 -23.59
CA GLN A 872 32.75 14.16 -24.88
C GLN A 872 32.54 13.18 -26.03
N GLY A 873 32.40 13.74 -27.24
CA GLY A 873 32.23 12.99 -28.48
C GLY A 873 30.95 13.37 -29.21
N SER A 874 30.81 12.90 -30.45
CA SER A 874 29.64 13.17 -31.28
C SER A 874 29.30 11.97 -32.14
N VAL A 875 28.01 11.62 -32.21
CA VAL A 875 27.54 10.43 -32.94
C VAL A 875 26.15 10.63 -33.51
N LYS A 876 25.86 9.97 -34.64
CA LYS A 876 24.54 9.90 -35.27
C LYS A 876 24.02 8.48 -35.21
N GLY A 877 22.75 8.30 -34.86
CA GLY A 877 22.13 6.98 -34.73
C GLY A 877 20.62 7.07 -34.59
N LYS A 878 19.94 5.92 -34.60
CA LYS A 878 18.50 5.86 -34.32
C LYS A 878 18.26 5.99 -32.83
N ALA A 879 17.30 6.80 -32.44
CA ALA A 879 16.86 6.91 -31.05
C ALA A 879 16.14 5.63 -30.63
N ARG A 880 16.44 5.15 -29.43
CA ARG A 880 15.69 4.11 -28.73
C ARG A 880 15.20 4.71 -27.42
N VAL A 881 13.92 5.05 -27.39
CA VAL A 881 13.26 5.53 -26.18
C VAL A 881 12.80 4.32 -25.38
N VAL A 882 13.21 4.24 -24.12
CA VAL A 882 12.87 3.11 -23.24
C VAL A 882 12.29 3.66 -21.93
N LEU A 883 11.03 3.34 -21.66
CA LEU A 883 10.28 3.80 -20.49
C LEU A 883 10.07 2.68 -19.47
N SER A 884 10.11 1.42 -19.90
CA SER A 884 9.95 0.25 -19.04
C SER A 884 11.11 -0.74 -19.14
N LEU A 885 11.21 -1.62 -18.16
CA LEU A 885 12.18 -2.72 -18.09
C LEU A 885 12.03 -3.70 -19.26
N GLU A 886 10.78 -3.98 -19.65
CA GLU A 886 10.44 -4.89 -20.75
C GLU A 886 10.87 -4.34 -22.10
N GLU A 887 10.86 -3.01 -22.27
CA GLU A 887 11.29 -2.37 -23.50
C GLU A 887 12.81 -2.41 -23.68
N ALA A 888 13.59 -2.54 -22.59
CA ALA A 888 15.04 -2.59 -22.64
C ALA A 888 15.57 -3.75 -23.50
N GLN A 889 14.81 -4.84 -23.61
CA GLN A 889 15.13 -6.00 -24.44
C GLN A 889 15.19 -5.70 -25.95
N HIS A 890 14.64 -4.56 -26.39
CA HIS A 890 14.58 -4.13 -27.79
C HIS A 890 15.75 -3.22 -28.21
N ILE A 891 16.68 -2.91 -27.31
CA ILE A 891 17.86 -2.10 -27.63
C ILE A 891 18.73 -2.82 -28.68
N GLN A 892 19.08 -2.12 -29.77
CA GLN A 892 19.90 -2.65 -30.86
C GLN A 892 21.27 -1.98 -30.92
N LYS A 893 22.19 -2.62 -31.65
CA LYS A 893 23.53 -2.09 -31.89
C LYS A 893 23.46 -0.73 -32.60
N GLY A 894 24.15 0.26 -32.06
CA GLY A 894 24.30 1.59 -32.64
C GLY A 894 23.16 2.56 -32.29
N ASP A 895 22.15 2.11 -31.55
CA ASP A 895 21.07 2.97 -31.07
C ASP A 895 21.63 4.06 -30.14
N ILE A 896 20.98 5.22 -30.14
CA ILE A 896 21.14 6.26 -29.13
C ILE A 896 20.05 6.04 -28.09
N LEU A 897 20.46 5.67 -26.88
CA LEU A 897 19.52 5.39 -25.78
C LEU A 897 18.97 6.69 -25.20
N VAL A 898 17.65 6.80 -25.17
CA VAL A 898 16.92 7.94 -24.60
C VAL A 898 16.05 7.41 -23.47
N VAL A 899 16.35 7.80 -22.23
CA VAL A 899 15.66 7.31 -21.03
C VAL A 899 15.39 8.44 -20.06
N CYS A 900 14.43 8.27 -19.15
CA CYS A 900 14.18 9.28 -18.13
C CYS A 900 15.37 9.35 -17.13
N TYR A 901 15.91 8.20 -16.73
CA TYR A 901 17.01 8.04 -15.77
C TYR A 901 17.83 6.78 -16.08
N THR A 902 18.98 6.64 -15.43
CA THR A 902 19.80 5.41 -15.49
C THR A 902 20.30 5.01 -14.10
N ASP A 903 20.00 3.79 -13.67
CA ASP A 903 20.67 3.09 -12.57
C ASP A 903 21.72 2.09 -13.08
N VAL A 904 22.33 1.30 -12.18
CA VAL A 904 23.36 0.32 -12.57
C VAL A 904 22.78 -0.85 -13.37
N GLY A 905 21.48 -1.10 -13.23
CA GLY A 905 20.72 -2.09 -14.00
C GLY A 905 20.79 -1.88 -15.51
N TRP A 906 21.08 -0.67 -15.99
CA TRP A 906 21.23 -0.35 -17.41
C TRP A 906 22.62 -0.65 -17.98
N SER A 907 23.63 -0.82 -17.12
CA SER A 907 25.03 -1.00 -17.55
C SER A 907 25.24 -2.14 -18.54
N PRO A 908 24.55 -3.30 -18.44
CA PRO A 908 24.61 -4.36 -19.46
C PRO A 908 24.30 -3.92 -20.90
N TYR A 909 23.51 -2.86 -21.08
CA TYR A 909 23.06 -2.39 -22.40
C TYR A 909 23.96 -1.32 -23.01
N PHE A 910 24.79 -0.66 -22.21
CA PHE A 910 25.71 0.42 -22.64
C PHE A 910 26.65 0.03 -23.80
N PRO A 911 27.08 -1.23 -23.93
CA PRO A 911 27.89 -1.67 -25.07
C PRO A 911 27.16 -1.74 -26.40
N LEU A 912 25.83 -1.85 -26.37
CA LEU A 912 25.01 -1.91 -27.57
C LEU A 912 24.79 -0.51 -28.16
N ILE A 913 24.86 0.52 -27.33
CA ILE A 913 24.46 1.88 -27.70
C ILE A 913 25.66 2.70 -28.17
N SER A 914 25.41 3.65 -29.06
CA SER A 914 26.43 4.57 -29.57
C SER A 914 26.43 5.91 -28.83
N GLY A 915 25.34 6.21 -28.11
CA GLY A 915 25.16 7.44 -27.34
C GLY A 915 24.11 7.31 -26.23
N LEU A 916 24.17 8.18 -25.22
CA LEU A 916 23.24 8.20 -24.09
C LEU A 916 22.64 9.59 -23.88
N VAL A 917 21.31 9.64 -23.73
CA VAL A 917 20.55 10.84 -23.39
C VAL A 917 19.61 10.55 -22.23
N THR A 918 19.68 11.38 -21.18
CA THR A 918 18.80 11.24 -20.01
C THR A 918 18.06 12.54 -19.66
N GLU A 919 16.81 12.43 -19.22
CA GLU A 919 16.04 13.58 -18.72
C GLU A 919 16.46 14.00 -17.30
N MET A 920 16.91 13.03 -16.50
CA MET A 920 17.42 13.22 -15.14
C MET A 920 18.90 12.82 -15.04
N GLY A 921 19.62 13.46 -14.12
CA GLY A 921 21.04 13.19 -13.84
C GLY A 921 21.89 14.45 -13.85
N GLY A 922 23.06 14.38 -13.19
CA GLY A 922 24.04 15.47 -13.11
C GLY A 922 25.46 15.02 -13.45
N LEU A 923 26.44 15.92 -13.33
CA LEU A 923 27.86 15.67 -13.68
C LEU A 923 28.49 14.41 -13.07
N VAL A 924 27.98 13.96 -11.92
CA VAL A 924 28.50 12.81 -11.17
C VAL A 924 27.46 11.68 -11.05
N SER A 925 26.36 11.71 -11.81
CA SER A 925 25.38 10.60 -11.80
C SER A 925 25.98 9.29 -12.31
N HIS A 926 25.28 8.17 -12.06
CA HIS A 926 25.77 6.85 -12.49
C HIS A 926 26.01 6.80 -14.00
N GLY A 927 24.98 7.14 -14.80
CA GLY A 927 25.08 7.19 -16.26
C GLY A 927 26.20 8.12 -16.75
N ALA A 928 26.45 9.22 -16.02
CA ALA A 928 27.53 10.15 -16.32
C ALA A 928 28.93 9.59 -16.07
N VAL A 929 29.11 8.84 -14.99
CA VAL A 929 30.40 8.20 -14.67
C VAL A 929 30.68 7.08 -15.65
N VAL A 930 29.73 6.18 -15.88
CA VAL A 930 29.94 5.04 -16.78
C VAL A 930 30.14 5.49 -18.22
N ALA A 931 29.34 6.44 -18.73
CA ALA A 931 29.52 6.93 -20.10
C ALA A 931 30.92 7.51 -20.35
N ARG A 932 31.55 8.14 -19.34
CA ARG A 932 32.92 8.66 -19.45
C ARG A 932 33.98 7.56 -19.48
N GLU A 933 33.84 6.54 -18.65
CA GLU A 933 34.77 5.41 -18.61
C GLU A 933 34.75 4.61 -19.93
N TYR A 934 33.60 4.58 -20.62
CA TYR A 934 33.43 3.93 -21.93
C TYR A 934 33.62 4.86 -23.14
N GLY A 935 33.89 6.15 -22.93
CA GLY A 935 34.01 7.12 -24.02
C GLY A 935 32.73 7.31 -24.85
N LEU A 936 31.57 6.98 -24.26
CA LEU A 936 30.26 7.11 -24.88
C LEU A 936 29.82 8.59 -24.84
N PRO A 937 29.49 9.24 -25.97
CA PRO A 937 28.94 10.60 -25.95
C PRO A 937 27.64 10.63 -25.13
N CYS A 938 27.59 11.51 -24.12
CA CYS A 938 26.50 11.52 -23.14
C CYS A 938 26.06 12.93 -22.76
N ILE A 939 24.74 13.12 -22.77
CA ILE A 939 24.05 14.34 -22.39
C ILE A 939 22.99 13.98 -21.34
N VAL A 940 23.02 14.66 -20.19
CA VAL A 940 22.04 14.45 -19.10
C VAL A 940 21.24 15.72 -18.85
N SER A 941 20.15 15.61 -18.09
CA SER A 941 19.26 16.76 -17.82
C SER A 941 18.74 17.40 -19.12
N VAL A 942 18.29 16.59 -20.08
CA VAL A 942 17.61 17.03 -21.31
C VAL A 942 16.10 17.00 -21.07
N PRO A 943 15.43 18.14 -20.81
CA PRO A 943 14.00 18.13 -20.49
C PRO A 943 13.16 17.58 -21.65
N GLN A 944 12.16 16.75 -21.34
CA GLN A 944 11.19 16.19 -22.29
C GLN A 944 11.78 15.31 -23.41
N ALA A 945 13.02 14.84 -23.28
CA ALA A 945 13.68 14.02 -24.30
C ALA A 945 12.87 12.76 -24.65
N THR A 946 12.31 12.05 -23.66
CA THR A 946 11.54 10.82 -23.86
C THR A 946 10.15 11.05 -24.45
N HIS A 947 9.65 12.29 -24.36
CA HIS A 947 8.35 12.67 -24.91
C HIS A 947 8.46 13.20 -26.35
N LEU A 948 9.50 13.99 -26.64
CA LEU A 948 9.70 14.64 -27.94
C LEU A 948 10.38 13.75 -28.97
N ILE A 949 11.26 12.86 -28.54
CA ILE A 949 11.96 11.90 -29.39
C ILE A 949 11.15 10.60 -29.39
N GLN A 950 11.04 9.94 -30.55
CA GLN A 950 10.41 8.63 -30.66
C GLN A 950 11.42 7.55 -31.01
N THR A 951 11.14 6.32 -30.57
CA THR A 951 11.92 5.17 -30.99
C THR A 951 11.90 5.04 -32.51
N GLY A 952 13.08 5.03 -33.11
CA GLY A 952 13.29 5.00 -34.57
C GLY A 952 13.77 6.33 -35.17
N ASP A 953 13.54 7.46 -34.49
CA ASP A 953 13.95 8.79 -34.98
C ASP A 953 15.46 8.84 -35.24
N LEU A 954 15.89 9.45 -36.34
CA LEU A 954 17.31 9.69 -36.59
C LEU A 954 17.78 10.91 -35.79
N VAL A 955 18.74 10.73 -34.90
CA VAL A 955 19.23 11.79 -34.00
C VAL A 955 20.75 11.94 -34.08
N HIS A 956 21.23 13.16 -33.85
CA HIS A 956 22.64 13.51 -33.74
C HIS A 956 22.91 14.10 -32.36
N ILE A 957 23.85 13.52 -31.62
CA ILE A 957 24.26 14.02 -30.31
C ILE A 957 25.66 14.63 -30.36
N ASP A 958 25.84 15.73 -29.64
CA ASP A 958 27.14 16.33 -29.32
C ASP A 958 27.26 16.43 -27.80
N GLY A 959 28.00 15.48 -27.22
CA GLY A 959 28.24 15.41 -25.78
C GLY A 959 29.21 16.47 -25.26
N SER A 960 29.90 17.18 -26.15
CA SER A 960 30.80 18.29 -25.77
C SER A 960 30.06 19.61 -25.62
N LEU A 961 29.03 19.82 -26.45
CA LEU A 961 28.17 21.01 -26.42
C LEU A 961 26.89 20.80 -25.59
N GLY A 962 26.51 19.53 -25.34
CA GLY A 962 25.28 19.19 -24.63
C GLY A 962 24.04 19.35 -25.51
N LEU A 963 24.13 19.01 -26.80
CA LEU A 963 23.07 19.21 -27.79
C LEU A 963 22.64 17.88 -28.42
N ILE A 964 21.32 17.69 -28.58
CA ILE A 964 20.74 16.62 -29.40
C ILE A 964 19.86 17.24 -30.48
N HIS A 965 20.06 16.81 -31.72
CA HIS A 965 19.31 17.25 -32.89
C HIS A 965 18.51 16.08 -33.46
N LYS A 966 17.21 16.27 -33.69
CA LYS A 966 16.42 15.38 -34.55
C LYS A 966 16.69 15.74 -36.02
N LEU A 967 17.03 14.73 -36.83
CA LEU A 967 17.33 14.88 -38.25
C LEU A 967 16.11 14.50 -39.09
N GLU A 968 15.97 15.09 -40.28
CA GLU A 968 14.93 14.72 -41.24
C GLU A 968 15.15 13.29 -41.75
N ASP A 969 14.04 12.56 -41.90
CA ASP A 969 14.06 11.17 -42.34
C ASP A 969 14.23 11.14 -43.87
N GLN A 970 15.48 10.99 -44.34
CA GLN A 970 15.84 10.97 -45.77
C GLN A 970 15.24 9.77 -46.55
N THR A 971 14.50 8.90 -45.89
CA THR A 971 13.79 7.77 -46.50
C THR A 971 12.49 8.17 -47.19
N ALA A 972 11.89 9.33 -46.85
CA ALA A 972 10.68 9.81 -47.52
C ALA A 972 10.94 10.30 -48.97
N GLU A 973 12.11 10.88 -49.27
CA GLU A 973 12.44 11.38 -50.62
C GLU A 973 12.75 10.28 -51.64
N LYS A 974 13.06 9.05 -51.22
CA LYS A 974 13.38 7.95 -52.15
C LYS A 974 12.18 7.11 -52.60
N GLN A 975 11.02 7.26 -51.97
CA GLN A 975 9.79 6.60 -52.44
C GLN A 975 9.05 7.39 -53.54
N ASP A 976 9.25 8.71 -53.63
CA ASP A 976 8.68 9.53 -54.71
C ASP A 976 9.47 9.46 -56.03
N ILE A 977 10.71 8.97 -56.03
CA ILE A 977 11.56 8.89 -57.24
C ILE A 977 11.48 7.51 -57.94
N LEU A 978 10.83 6.51 -57.33
CA LEU A 978 10.62 5.17 -57.92
C LEU A 978 9.18 4.91 -58.38
N GLY A 979 8.34 5.95 -58.43
CA GLY A 979 6.97 5.93 -58.97
C GLY A 979 6.83 6.41 -60.42
N GLU A 980 7.90 6.88 -61.05
CA GLU A 980 7.96 7.24 -62.47
C GLU A 980 9.21 6.64 -63.13
N GLU A 981 9.18 5.33 -63.42
CA GLU A 981 9.79 4.72 -64.61
C GLU A 981 9.25 3.29 -64.85
#